data_AF-A0A5Q4GVR5-F1
#
_entry.id   AF-A0A5Q4GVR5-F1
#
_cell.length_a   1.000
_cell.length_b   1.000
_cell.length_c   1.000
_cell.angle_alpha   90.00
_cell.angle_beta   90.00
_cell.angle_gamma   90.00
#
_symmetry.space_group_name_H-M   'P 1'
#
loop_
_entity.id
_entity.type
_entity.pdbx_description
1 polymer ?
#
loop_
_entity_poly.entity_id
_entity_poly.type
_entity_poly.pdbx_seq_one_letter_code
_entity_poly.pdbx_strand_id
1 'polypeptide(L)'
;MTNNLATIFRWLLCLLWLASACASAEPESPIKATVAQWRTAMLQVDLDGVMATISSDYQGDDGLDRAGLQNFLHHALKQGQLEKLKIDIDDASIDVKAGQATVCPIRLTLQHAVEPLELALVLADEGDAWRIVCLTTAGDRADPKPKPGESRQADREDAALKLLSLERRFVRAPGDSPRPQVDAEHVPLRTSLFMLIGSTAAQDRVLADSISISLHPQGDAALDVLLPGQRFAAGYDGQISRHQHRSFGESLLVFVDSTYPLQPDTTYTIHVQARSRFGATLADDEGVWSFSTESSPTTHRLSYQLDLQGPPDVFWKGEFFNGFAKPSFATSTREGGRVPHYRMMAEARETYPNAWNLLRDAYLAGFEDQYNPFKAYPNIVRERETRRITEVDVLGDSVGLTVEDFFGHEQYGIASNRPLSEDYQVGDQILIADGIQSARSAVIAVDDSSRTVRVAPFEQPEKPWQLQYPRPLPAQEDPHSPGLFPPGGTYLRKFDPPGTAHYYWGRVHHEWDLLVKQFGFRVIPRFAGAPGDLSIDGRGGTTAKCLVQLHEVTREITRHLIDRYGPATLDWPWVVLNEPDLMSLYWRNRDWEELQRFYDYSSDAILRAFEDQGYDSDQVRVGGLELGAIAGLNMRLEDFLTHVSPNASSPGALELNAAYADPRLAGRRSRRVEALCEANGGRGAPFDFLSIHTYNDSEMAAAKLIRAKEVALEIDPEYFETLAIVNHETVPIWQPIADPGAAEMYLGNGYFPTWAANIVGRLLQRAADDPRYAYGGEAPLMGWPGIRQNWSTLNDVVRRIRVEDRSEVIAGPMFHFVNLLSTLRDDFRVLPPKQVGGHSVGGFASATERDLRILLYSHHGQDPQSRSDTALQIGFELIGIEWETIEILQYRIDRDHNSYYPLAKKMRDRPGRPQDLVLSEDEFKEVAERAELQVTTRSIDTRDESGRVAFTADLAGNGVNFVIVRPVPEPD
;
A
#
# COMPACT_ATOMS: atom_id res chain seq x y z
N MET A 1 84.67 -33.66 -38.09
CA MET A 1 84.74 -33.16 -36.69
C MET A 1 84.30 -31.71 -36.70
N THR A 2 83.66 -31.24 -35.62
CA THR A 2 83.01 -29.91 -35.42
C THR A 2 81.73 -29.66 -36.22
N ASN A 3 80.59 -30.08 -35.65
CA ASN A 3 79.28 -29.38 -35.66
C ASN A 3 78.21 -30.32 -35.07
N ASN A 4 78.16 -30.48 -33.73
CA ASN A 4 76.99 -31.07 -33.06
C ASN A 4 76.91 -30.85 -31.53
N LEU A 5 77.47 -29.75 -31.01
CA LEU A 5 77.35 -29.38 -29.58
C LEU A 5 76.50 -28.12 -29.33
N ALA A 6 76.29 -27.28 -30.36
CA ALA A 6 75.41 -26.10 -30.26
C ALA A 6 73.91 -26.42 -30.38
N THR A 7 73.55 -27.51 -31.07
CA THR A 7 72.15 -27.91 -31.24
C THR A 7 71.60 -28.63 -30.01
N ILE A 8 72.41 -29.43 -29.31
CA ILE A 8 71.99 -30.14 -28.09
C ILE A 8 71.83 -29.18 -26.90
N PHE A 9 72.61 -28.09 -26.86
CA PHE A 9 72.46 -27.06 -25.81
C PHE A 9 71.22 -26.17 -26.01
N ARG A 10 70.75 -26.00 -27.26
CA ARG A 10 69.49 -25.27 -27.55
C ARG A 10 68.23 -26.09 -27.24
N TRP A 11 68.27 -27.41 -27.37
CA TRP A 11 67.13 -28.26 -27.01
C TRP A 11 66.99 -28.46 -25.48
N LEU A 12 68.09 -28.47 -24.72
CA LEU A 12 68.02 -28.54 -23.25
C LEU A 12 67.57 -27.22 -22.60
N LEU A 13 67.87 -26.05 -23.17
CA LEU A 13 67.36 -24.78 -22.65
C LEU A 13 65.87 -24.54 -22.96
N CYS A 14 65.35 -25.07 -24.07
CA CYS A 14 63.91 -25.02 -24.36
C CYS A 14 63.10 -26.01 -23.51
N LEU A 15 63.67 -27.15 -23.11
CA LEU A 15 63.00 -28.11 -22.23
C LEU A 15 63.05 -27.72 -20.74
N LEU A 16 64.02 -26.89 -20.32
CA LEU A 16 64.08 -26.33 -18.97
C LEU A 16 63.27 -25.02 -18.78
N TRP A 17 62.72 -24.45 -19.86
CA TRP A 17 61.73 -23.35 -19.80
C TRP A 17 60.28 -23.82 -20.02
N LEU A 18 60.07 -25.11 -20.27
CA LEU A 18 58.74 -25.73 -20.40
C LEU A 18 58.32 -26.56 -19.17
N ALA A 19 59.07 -26.47 -18.07
CA ALA A 19 58.82 -27.22 -16.84
C ALA A 19 58.80 -26.37 -15.56
N SER A 20 58.56 -25.06 -15.68
CA SER A 20 58.21 -24.21 -14.54
C SER A 20 57.15 -23.18 -14.93
N ALA A 21 56.01 -23.25 -14.23
CA ALA A 21 54.92 -22.27 -14.18
C ALA A 21 53.96 -22.19 -15.39
N CYS A 22 53.06 -23.16 -15.47
CA CYS A 22 51.62 -22.89 -15.50
C CYS A 22 50.94 -24.03 -14.75
N ALA A 23 51.16 -24.11 -13.43
CA ALA A 23 50.04 -24.49 -12.60
C ALA A 23 49.02 -23.38 -12.84
N SER A 24 47.99 -23.63 -13.66
CA SER A 24 46.84 -22.73 -13.71
C SER A 24 46.39 -22.59 -12.27
N ALA A 25 46.69 -21.45 -11.64
CA ALA A 25 46.17 -21.16 -10.31
C ALA A 25 44.66 -21.42 -10.41
N GLU A 26 44.12 -22.24 -9.51
CA GLU A 26 42.69 -22.52 -9.54
C GLU A 26 41.96 -21.17 -9.59
N PRO A 27 41.06 -20.95 -10.56
CA PRO A 27 40.41 -19.66 -10.78
C PRO A 27 39.69 -19.17 -9.51
N GLU A 28 39.36 -20.08 -8.60
CA GLU A 28 38.83 -19.77 -7.26
C GLU A 28 39.70 -18.83 -6.43
N SER A 29 41.04 -18.88 -6.53
CA SER A 29 41.89 -18.06 -5.65
C SER A 29 41.79 -16.55 -5.98
N PRO A 30 41.87 -16.12 -7.25
CA PRO A 30 41.56 -14.73 -7.63
C PRO A 30 40.12 -14.31 -7.29
N ILE A 31 39.13 -15.18 -7.49
CA ILE A 31 37.72 -14.89 -7.18
C ILE A 31 37.53 -14.65 -5.67
N LYS A 32 38.07 -15.54 -4.83
CA LYS A 32 38.05 -15.39 -3.36
C LYS A 32 38.73 -14.09 -2.93
N ALA A 33 39.82 -13.70 -3.60
CA ALA A 33 40.50 -12.44 -3.33
C ALA A 33 39.61 -11.21 -3.63
N THR A 34 38.94 -11.18 -4.79
CA THR A 34 38.00 -10.09 -5.13
C THR A 34 36.83 -10.03 -4.15
N VAL A 35 36.21 -11.15 -3.80
CA VAL A 35 35.08 -11.18 -2.85
C VAL A 35 35.52 -10.77 -1.44
N ALA A 36 36.70 -11.21 -0.99
CA ALA A 36 37.25 -10.79 0.30
C ALA A 36 37.58 -9.29 0.33
N GLN A 37 38.11 -8.74 -0.78
CA GLN A 37 38.36 -7.31 -0.92
C GLN A 37 37.05 -6.52 -0.89
N TRP A 38 36.04 -6.93 -1.66
CA TRP A 38 34.71 -6.32 -1.68
C TRP A 38 34.08 -6.32 -0.28
N ARG A 39 34.08 -7.47 0.40
CA ARG A 39 33.58 -7.61 1.78
C ARG A 39 34.28 -6.66 2.73
N THR A 40 35.62 -6.61 2.67
CA THR A 40 36.43 -5.75 3.55
C THR A 40 36.09 -4.28 3.33
N ALA A 41 36.01 -3.86 2.06
CA ALA A 41 35.66 -2.49 1.71
C ALA A 41 34.23 -2.12 2.14
N MET A 42 33.26 -3.02 1.97
CA MET A 42 31.88 -2.80 2.46
C MET A 42 31.81 -2.67 3.99
N LEU A 43 32.53 -3.51 4.73
CA LEU A 43 32.57 -3.46 6.21
C LEU A 43 33.30 -2.22 6.73
N GLN A 44 34.28 -1.71 5.99
CA GLN A 44 35.00 -0.47 6.29
C GLN A 44 34.28 0.77 5.75
N VAL A 45 33.21 0.58 4.97
CA VAL A 45 32.46 1.65 4.33
C VAL A 45 33.34 2.47 3.37
N ASP A 46 34.32 1.80 2.75
CA ASP A 46 35.24 2.36 1.76
C ASP A 46 34.64 2.19 0.36
N LEU A 47 33.86 3.18 -0.09
CA LEU A 47 33.16 3.12 -1.37
C LEU A 47 34.12 3.05 -2.56
N ASP A 48 35.27 3.73 -2.52
CA ASP A 48 36.27 3.63 -3.59
C ASP A 48 36.84 2.21 -3.65
N GLY A 49 37.11 1.61 -2.49
CA GLY A 49 37.51 0.21 -2.35
C GLY A 49 36.47 -0.77 -2.87
N VAL A 50 35.18 -0.52 -2.61
CA VAL A 50 34.07 -1.33 -3.16
C VAL A 50 34.04 -1.19 -4.67
N MET A 51 34.00 0.04 -5.18
CA MET A 51 33.89 0.31 -6.62
C MET A 51 35.12 -0.17 -7.41
N ALA A 52 36.29 -0.33 -6.78
CA ALA A 52 37.47 -0.94 -7.40
C ALA A 52 37.27 -2.43 -7.73
N THR A 53 36.41 -3.13 -7.00
CA THR A 53 36.05 -4.55 -7.26
C THR A 53 34.94 -4.72 -8.28
N ILE A 54 34.25 -3.64 -8.65
CA ILE A 54 33.15 -3.62 -9.61
C ILE A 54 33.70 -3.39 -11.04
N SER A 55 33.18 -4.13 -12.01
CA SER A 55 33.49 -4.00 -13.43
C SER A 55 33.00 -2.67 -14.02
N SER A 56 33.67 -2.15 -15.06
CA SER A 56 33.11 -1.06 -15.88
C SER A 56 31.82 -1.47 -16.58
N ASP A 57 31.65 -2.76 -16.86
CA ASP A 57 30.52 -3.33 -17.58
C ASP A 57 29.45 -3.87 -16.60
N TYR A 58 29.47 -3.42 -15.35
CA TYR A 58 28.51 -3.83 -14.33
C TYR A 58 27.07 -3.52 -14.74
N GLN A 59 26.19 -4.51 -14.59
CA GLN A 59 24.76 -4.39 -14.83
C GLN A 59 23.99 -5.23 -13.79
N GLY A 60 23.31 -4.56 -12.86
CA GLY A 60 22.41 -5.19 -11.91
C GLY A 60 21.13 -5.71 -12.57
N ASP A 61 20.45 -6.64 -11.90
CA ASP A 61 19.23 -7.28 -12.41
C ASP A 61 18.03 -6.34 -12.52
N ASP A 62 18.08 -5.20 -11.81
CA ASP A 62 17.15 -4.08 -11.90
C ASP A 62 17.51 -3.07 -13.01
N GLY A 63 18.58 -3.33 -13.77
CA GLY A 63 19.11 -2.45 -14.81
C GLY A 63 20.08 -1.39 -14.29
N LEU A 64 20.50 -1.47 -13.03
CA LEU A 64 21.44 -0.52 -12.42
C LEU A 64 22.85 -0.69 -13.02
N ASP A 65 23.40 0.36 -13.59
CA ASP A 65 24.78 0.36 -14.07
C ASP A 65 25.79 0.67 -12.94
N ARG A 66 27.08 0.70 -13.26
CA ARG A 66 28.15 0.96 -12.26
C ARG A 66 27.96 2.30 -11.54
N ALA A 67 27.58 3.34 -12.25
CA ALA A 67 27.38 4.68 -11.69
C ALA A 67 26.14 4.70 -10.78
N GLY A 68 25.07 4.03 -11.20
CA GLY A 68 23.88 3.79 -10.41
C GLY A 68 24.18 3.04 -9.12
N LEU A 69 25.00 1.98 -9.17
CA LEU A 69 25.44 1.24 -7.98
C LEU A 69 26.24 2.12 -7.03
N GLN A 70 27.16 2.92 -7.55
CA GLN A 70 27.94 3.87 -6.74
C GLN A 70 27.02 4.87 -6.04
N ASN A 71 26.05 5.46 -6.76
CA ASN A 71 25.08 6.40 -6.21
C ASN A 71 24.18 5.73 -5.15
N PHE A 72 23.76 4.49 -5.40
CA PHE A 72 22.99 3.69 -4.45
C PHE A 72 23.77 3.46 -3.15
N LEU A 73 25.04 3.04 -3.23
CA LEU A 73 25.88 2.81 -2.06
C LEU A 73 26.19 4.11 -1.30
N HIS A 74 26.43 5.22 -2.01
CA HIS A 74 26.55 6.55 -1.40
C HIS A 74 25.28 6.95 -0.65
N HIS A 75 24.11 6.66 -1.22
CA HIS A 75 22.84 6.94 -0.57
C HIS A 75 22.65 6.06 0.68
N ALA A 76 22.86 4.75 0.57
CA ALA A 76 22.77 3.82 1.70
C ALA A 76 23.71 4.21 2.86
N LEU A 77 24.93 4.67 2.52
CA LEU A 77 25.87 5.23 3.49
C LEU A 77 25.33 6.50 4.16
N LYS A 78 24.87 7.48 3.38
CA LYS A 78 24.33 8.75 3.90
C LYS A 78 23.13 8.52 4.84
N GLN A 79 22.36 7.46 4.60
CA GLN A 79 21.20 7.06 5.39
C GLN A 79 21.54 6.18 6.62
N GLY A 80 22.82 5.96 6.92
CA GLY A 80 23.25 5.10 8.04
C GLY A 80 22.91 3.62 7.86
N GLN A 81 22.43 3.20 6.68
CA GLN A 81 21.97 1.82 6.46
C GLN A 81 23.12 0.81 6.46
N LEU A 82 24.33 1.26 6.15
CA LEU A 82 25.55 0.44 6.20
C LEU A 82 26.19 0.43 7.59
N GLU A 83 25.63 1.16 8.57
CA GLU A 83 26.12 1.13 9.94
C GLU A 83 25.84 -0.24 10.58
N LYS A 84 26.88 -0.84 11.18
CA LYS A 84 26.85 -2.20 11.75
C LYS A 84 26.50 -3.31 10.75
N LEU A 85 26.72 -3.06 9.45
CA LEU A 85 26.61 -4.08 8.41
C LEU A 85 27.46 -5.30 8.79
N LYS A 86 26.85 -6.49 8.76
CA LYS A 86 27.57 -7.76 8.82
C LYS A 86 27.47 -8.45 7.48
N ILE A 87 28.58 -8.97 6.99
CA ILE A 87 28.65 -9.76 5.77
C ILE A 87 29.27 -11.10 6.11
N ASP A 88 28.53 -12.17 5.86
CA ASP A 88 28.96 -13.55 5.99
C ASP A 88 29.13 -14.17 4.60
N ILE A 89 30.31 -14.74 4.37
CA ILE A 89 30.70 -15.42 3.13
C ILE A 89 31.21 -16.85 3.42
N ASP A 90 31.15 -17.31 4.67
CA ASP A 90 31.78 -18.56 5.08
C ASP A 90 31.08 -19.77 4.47
N ASP A 91 29.76 -19.66 4.23
CA ASP A 91 28.93 -20.66 3.54
C ASP A 91 28.88 -20.46 2.01
N ALA A 92 29.58 -19.45 1.46
CA ALA A 92 29.49 -19.12 0.04
C ALA A 92 30.22 -20.16 -0.82
N SER A 93 29.50 -20.74 -1.79
CA SER A 93 30.05 -21.60 -2.82
C SER A 93 30.44 -20.80 -4.06
N ILE A 94 31.45 -21.26 -4.82
CA ILE A 94 31.91 -20.65 -6.07
C ILE A 94 31.62 -21.61 -7.23
N ASP A 95 30.83 -21.17 -8.20
CA ASP A 95 30.56 -21.88 -9.46
C ASP A 95 31.21 -21.13 -10.62
N VAL A 96 32.22 -21.73 -11.27
CA VAL A 96 32.99 -21.09 -12.36
C VAL A 96 32.58 -21.69 -13.72
N LYS A 97 32.08 -20.86 -14.64
CA LYS A 97 31.65 -21.25 -16.00
C LYS A 97 32.08 -20.22 -17.03
N ALA A 98 32.79 -20.67 -18.07
CA ALA A 98 33.10 -19.90 -19.28
C ALA A 98 33.67 -18.47 -19.05
N GLY A 99 34.61 -18.32 -18.11
CA GLY A 99 35.22 -17.02 -17.78
C GLY A 99 34.36 -16.14 -16.87
N GLN A 100 33.28 -16.69 -16.32
CA GLN A 100 32.46 -16.09 -15.27
C GLN A 100 32.42 -16.98 -14.03
N ALA A 101 32.10 -16.39 -12.89
CA ALA A 101 32.00 -17.08 -11.62
C ALA A 101 30.87 -16.50 -10.78
N THR A 102 30.09 -17.36 -10.15
CA THR A 102 29.02 -16.95 -9.23
C THR A 102 29.38 -17.37 -7.82
N VAL A 103 29.37 -16.42 -6.89
CA VAL A 103 29.64 -16.65 -5.46
C VAL A 103 28.36 -16.47 -4.66
N CYS A 104 27.84 -17.54 -4.07
CA CYS A 104 26.52 -17.58 -3.44
C CYS A 104 26.40 -18.73 -2.41
N PRO A 105 25.65 -18.55 -1.30
CA PRO A 105 25.02 -17.30 -0.85
C PRO A 105 26.00 -16.41 -0.08
N ILE A 106 25.83 -15.10 -0.20
CA ILE A 106 26.44 -14.09 0.67
C ILE A 106 25.34 -13.49 1.53
N ARG A 107 25.46 -13.58 2.87
CA ARG A 107 24.44 -13.06 3.78
C ARG A 107 24.83 -11.68 4.28
N LEU A 108 23.93 -10.71 4.15
CA LEU A 108 24.08 -9.36 4.71
C LEU A 108 23.06 -9.13 5.81
N THR A 109 23.51 -8.80 7.00
CA THR A 109 22.65 -8.39 8.11
C THR A 109 22.75 -6.88 8.31
N LEU A 110 21.63 -6.19 8.13
CA LEU A 110 21.49 -4.75 8.37
C LEU A 110 20.90 -4.51 9.76
N GLN A 111 21.23 -3.38 10.40
CA GLN A 111 20.82 -3.08 11.78
C GLN A 111 19.29 -3.13 12.02
N HIS A 112 18.49 -2.84 10.99
CA HIS A 112 17.03 -2.75 11.08
C HIS A 112 16.31 -3.85 10.28
N ALA A 113 17.05 -4.81 9.71
CA ALA A 113 16.44 -5.92 9.01
C ALA A 113 16.02 -7.02 10.00
N VAL A 114 14.80 -7.50 9.85
CA VAL A 114 14.25 -8.61 10.65
C VAL A 114 14.99 -9.92 10.35
N GLU A 115 15.51 -10.07 9.12
CA GLU A 115 16.31 -11.23 8.67
C GLU A 115 17.49 -10.81 7.76
N PRO A 116 18.55 -11.63 7.65
CA PRO A 116 19.66 -11.39 6.71
C PRO A 116 19.22 -11.47 5.24
N LEU A 117 19.69 -10.53 4.42
CA LEU A 117 19.54 -10.55 2.97
C LEU A 117 20.55 -11.52 2.34
N GLU A 118 20.10 -12.43 1.47
CA GLU A 118 21.00 -13.32 0.72
C GLU A 118 21.26 -12.80 -0.71
N LEU A 119 22.53 -12.62 -1.05
CA LEU A 119 23.01 -12.16 -2.35
C LEU A 119 23.86 -13.22 -3.06
N ALA A 120 23.97 -13.05 -4.38
CA ALA A 120 24.97 -13.68 -5.21
C ALA A 120 25.81 -12.60 -5.91
N LEU A 121 27.13 -12.81 -5.97
CA LEU A 121 28.05 -12.00 -6.79
C LEU A 121 28.36 -12.75 -8.07
N VAL A 122 28.09 -12.14 -9.21
CA VAL A 122 28.55 -12.63 -10.51
C VAL A 122 29.81 -11.86 -10.88
N LEU A 123 30.90 -12.58 -11.12
CA LEU A 123 32.19 -12.04 -11.51
C LEU A 123 32.53 -12.48 -12.93
N ALA A 124 33.26 -11.63 -13.66
CA ALA A 124 33.86 -11.98 -14.95
C ALA A 124 35.38 -11.82 -14.88
N ASP A 125 36.08 -12.68 -15.62
CA ASP A 125 37.52 -12.56 -15.87
C ASP A 125 37.77 -11.49 -16.93
N GLU A 126 38.34 -10.35 -16.52
CA GLU A 126 38.73 -9.25 -17.43
C GLU A 126 40.18 -9.37 -17.92
N GLY A 127 40.84 -10.49 -17.62
CA GLY A 127 42.21 -10.80 -18.03
C GLY A 127 43.28 -10.34 -17.07
N ASP A 128 43.10 -9.20 -16.40
CA ASP A 128 44.00 -8.71 -15.32
C ASP A 128 43.46 -8.99 -13.92
N ALA A 129 42.14 -9.04 -13.75
CA ALA A 129 41.45 -9.37 -12.51
C ALA A 129 40.06 -9.95 -12.75
N TRP A 130 39.54 -10.65 -11.72
CA TRP A 130 38.13 -10.97 -11.64
C TRP A 130 37.37 -9.79 -11.03
N ARG A 131 36.33 -9.29 -11.71
CA ARG A 131 35.52 -8.17 -11.23
C ARG A 131 34.05 -8.53 -11.16
N ILE A 132 33.34 -7.93 -10.20
CA ILE A 132 31.90 -8.11 -10.03
C ILE A 132 31.18 -7.38 -11.16
N VAL A 133 30.45 -8.13 -11.98
CA VAL A 133 29.64 -7.63 -13.11
C VAL A 133 28.15 -7.57 -12.79
N CYS A 134 27.69 -8.29 -11.76
CA CYS A 134 26.31 -8.20 -11.26
C CYS A 134 26.24 -8.56 -9.76
N LEU A 135 25.39 -7.84 -9.02
CA LEU A 135 24.89 -8.19 -7.70
C LEU A 135 23.41 -8.58 -7.84
N THR A 136 23.05 -9.79 -7.40
CA THR A 136 21.66 -10.27 -7.47
C THR A 136 21.23 -10.93 -6.16
N THR A 137 19.93 -11.12 -5.96
CA THR A 137 19.40 -11.87 -4.82
C THR A 137 19.58 -13.37 -5.06
N ALA A 138 19.94 -14.12 -4.02
CA ALA A 138 20.29 -15.55 -4.15
C ALA A 138 19.16 -16.43 -4.73
N GLY A 139 17.91 -15.94 -4.75
CA GLY A 139 16.75 -16.61 -5.36
C GLY A 139 16.69 -16.51 -6.89
N ASP A 140 17.33 -15.49 -7.48
CA ASP A 140 17.37 -15.24 -8.91
C ASP A 140 18.79 -15.58 -9.43
N ARG A 141 19.00 -16.83 -9.87
CA ARG A 141 20.25 -17.15 -10.59
C ARG A 141 20.25 -16.41 -11.93
N ALA A 142 21.07 -15.38 -12.05
CA ALA A 142 21.31 -14.68 -13.31
C ALA A 142 21.96 -15.62 -14.33
N ASP A 143 21.19 -16.14 -15.28
CA ASP A 143 21.74 -16.63 -16.56
C ASP A 143 21.98 -15.42 -17.47
N PRO A 144 23.21 -15.19 -17.97
CA PRO A 144 23.51 -14.04 -18.80
C PRO A 144 22.74 -14.06 -20.13
N LYS A 145 22.38 -12.87 -20.63
CA LYS A 145 21.82 -12.71 -21.98
C LYS A 145 22.88 -13.14 -23.02
N PRO A 146 22.53 -13.98 -24.02
CA PRO A 146 23.47 -14.37 -25.07
C PRO A 146 23.83 -13.15 -25.94
N LYS A 147 25.05 -13.15 -26.49
CA LYS A 147 25.49 -12.16 -27.47
C LYS A 147 24.58 -12.20 -28.71
N PRO A 148 24.33 -11.08 -29.40
CA PRO A 148 23.49 -11.05 -30.59
C PRO A 148 24.07 -11.95 -31.69
N GLY A 149 23.42 -13.09 -31.97
CA GLY A 149 23.77 -13.97 -33.09
C GLY A 149 23.92 -15.46 -32.81
N GLU A 150 23.92 -15.92 -31.55
CA GLU A 150 24.03 -17.35 -31.22
C GLU A 150 22.65 -18.01 -31.03
N SER A 151 22.37 -19.06 -31.80
CA SER A 151 21.11 -19.80 -31.74
C SER A 151 21.08 -20.75 -30.54
N ARG A 152 20.16 -20.48 -29.60
CA ARG A 152 19.81 -21.33 -28.43
C ARG A 152 19.17 -22.66 -28.82
N GLN A 153 19.96 -23.62 -29.29
CA GLN A 153 19.47 -24.99 -29.49
C GLN A 153 20.19 -26.01 -28.59
N ALA A 154 21.35 -25.68 -28.03
CA ALA A 154 22.11 -26.58 -27.13
C ALA A 154 21.80 -26.36 -25.63
N ASP A 155 21.43 -25.16 -25.19
CA ASP A 155 21.25 -24.85 -23.75
C ASP A 155 19.87 -25.22 -23.18
N ARG A 156 19.01 -25.90 -23.95
CA ARG A 156 17.69 -26.35 -23.46
C ARG A 156 17.74 -27.63 -22.64
N GLU A 157 18.87 -28.34 -22.63
CA GLU A 157 18.98 -29.64 -21.96
C GLU A 157 19.61 -29.54 -20.56
N ASP A 158 20.31 -28.45 -20.21
CA ASP A 158 20.97 -28.31 -18.89
C ASP A 158 20.27 -27.35 -17.90
N ALA A 159 19.16 -26.72 -18.29
CA ALA A 159 18.29 -25.91 -17.41
C ALA A 159 17.35 -26.76 -16.51
N ALA A 160 17.67 -28.03 -16.30
CA ALA A 160 16.78 -29.02 -15.68
C ALA A 160 16.87 -29.12 -14.15
N LEU A 161 17.67 -28.29 -13.47
CA LEU A 161 17.91 -28.46 -12.03
C LEU A 161 17.88 -27.11 -11.29
N LYS A 162 16.67 -26.57 -11.11
CA LYS A 162 16.12 -25.94 -9.88
C LYS A 162 14.76 -25.32 -10.20
N LEU A 163 13.67 -25.53 -9.47
CA LEU A 163 13.13 -26.58 -8.59
C LEU A 163 11.68 -26.09 -8.37
N LEU A 164 10.70 -26.99 -8.24
CA LEU A 164 9.37 -26.58 -7.79
C LEU A 164 9.51 -25.78 -6.48
N SER A 165 8.72 -24.72 -6.33
CA SER A 165 8.76 -23.87 -5.12
C SER A 165 7.37 -23.65 -4.55
N LEU A 166 7.33 -23.46 -3.23
CA LEU A 166 6.16 -23.00 -2.50
C LEU A 166 6.33 -21.52 -2.22
N GLU A 167 5.27 -20.72 -2.42
CA GLU A 167 5.34 -19.31 -2.01
C GLU A 167 5.37 -19.23 -0.48
N ARG A 168 6.57 -19.01 0.08
CA ARG A 168 6.78 -18.80 1.52
C ARG A 168 7.17 -17.37 1.89
N ARG A 169 7.44 -16.52 0.89
CA ARG A 169 8.09 -15.22 1.10
C ARG A 169 7.05 -14.10 1.22
N PHE A 170 7.13 -13.39 2.35
CA PHE A 170 6.42 -12.16 2.71
C PHE A 170 4.94 -12.32 3.12
N VAL A 171 4.69 -12.41 4.43
CA VAL A 171 3.38 -12.12 5.01
C VAL A 171 3.13 -10.62 4.89
N ARG A 172 2.49 -10.17 3.81
CA ARG A 172 2.02 -8.78 3.69
C ARG A 172 0.60 -8.63 4.22
N ALA A 173 -0.23 -9.67 4.05
CA ALA A 173 -1.64 -9.71 4.46
C ALA A 173 -2.16 -11.16 4.61
N PRO A 174 -3.33 -11.38 5.25
CA PRO A 174 -3.93 -12.71 5.35
C PRO A 174 -4.27 -13.29 3.96
N GLY A 175 -3.74 -14.49 3.67
CA GLY A 175 -4.01 -15.24 2.43
C GLY A 175 -2.92 -15.20 1.35
N ASP A 176 -1.83 -14.47 1.57
CA ASP A 176 -0.65 -14.40 0.66
C ASP A 176 0.47 -15.40 1.05
N SER A 177 0.21 -16.27 2.02
CA SER A 177 1.20 -17.22 2.55
C SER A 177 0.54 -18.56 2.85
N PRO A 178 1.32 -19.65 2.99
CA PRO A 178 0.78 -20.94 3.35
C PRO A 178 0.01 -20.82 4.67
N ARG A 179 -1.11 -21.52 4.76
CA ARG A 179 -1.88 -21.61 6.00
C ARG A 179 -1.94 -23.06 6.45
N PRO A 180 -1.64 -23.36 7.74
CA PRO A 180 -0.99 -22.49 8.72
C PRO A 180 0.37 -21.97 8.26
N GLN A 181 0.75 -20.78 8.74
CA GLN A 181 2.04 -20.17 8.44
C GLN A 181 3.19 -20.98 9.07
N VAL A 182 4.39 -20.77 8.56
CA VAL A 182 5.61 -21.36 9.12
C VAL A 182 5.77 -20.93 10.58
N ASP A 183 5.95 -21.91 11.47
CA ASP A 183 6.11 -21.74 12.90
C ASP A 183 4.93 -21.03 13.59
N ALA A 184 3.75 -21.04 12.97
CA ALA A 184 2.55 -20.46 13.57
C ALA A 184 2.21 -21.16 14.88
N GLU A 185 1.94 -20.38 15.92
CA GLU A 185 1.48 -20.87 17.22
C GLU A 185 -0.03 -20.68 17.38
N HIS A 186 -0.62 -21.45 18.29
CA HIS A 186 -2.05 -21.38 18.63
C HIS A 186 -2.99 -21.55 17.43
N VAL A 187 -2.61 -22.37 16.45
CA VAL A 187 -3.45 -22.63 15.28
C VAL A 187 -4.74 -23.31 15.73
N PRO A 188 -5.93 -22.82 15.29
CA PRO A 188 -7.21 -23.42 15.65
C PRO A 188 -7.25 -24.93 15.40
N LEU A 189 -7.85 -25.69 16.32
CA LEU A 189 -7.88 -27.16 16.19
C LEU A 189 -8.53 -27.60 14.88
N ARG A 190 -9.52 -26.87 14.39
CA ARG A 190 -10.11 -27.08 13.06
C ARG A 190 -9.50 -26.11 12.06
N THR A 191 -8.27 -26.32 11.62
CA THR A 191 -7.65 -25.45 10.60
C THR A 191 -7.83 -26.01 9.18
N SER A 192 -7.91 -25.12 8.18
CA SER A 192 -7.79 -25.54 6.77
C SER A 192 -6.38 -25.26 6.27
N LEU A 193 -5.96 -26.01 5.25
CA LEU A 193 -4.66 -25.85 4.62
C LEU A 193 -4.79 -25.04 3.33
N PHE A 194 -3.86 -24.12 3.11
CA PHE A 194 -3.76 -23.37 1.86
C PHE A 194 -2.29 -23.26 1.45
N MET A 195 -2.03 -23.39 0.14
CA MET A 195 -0.70 -23.17 -0.44
C MET A 195 -0.78 -22.91 -1.95
N LEU A 196 0.21 -22.17 -2.47
CA LEU A 196 0.44 -21.95 -3.89
C LEU A 196 1.71 -22.68 -4.32
N ILE A 197 1.57 -23.63 -5.24
CA ILE A 197 2.66 -24.47 -5.77
C ILE A 197 2.93 -24.06 -7.21
N GLY A 198 4.14 -23.58 -7.49
CA GLY A 198 4.53 -23.09 -8.80
C GLY A 198 5.86 -23.64 -9.27
N SER A 199 6.18 -23.33 -10.53
CA SER A 199 7.49 -23.58 -11.12
C SER A 199 8.01 -22.27 -11.67
N THR A 200 9.28 -21.97 -11.40
CA THR A 200 9.98 -20.83 -11.99
C THR A 200 10.30 -21.06 -13.48
N ALA A 201 10.30 -22.32 -13.92
CA ALA A 201 10.42 -22.67 -15.33
C ALA A 201 9.05 -22.61 -16.02
N ALA A 202 8.80 -21.52 -16.77
CA ALA A 202 7.50 -21.23 -17.40
C ALA A 202 6.92 -22.37 -18.28
N GLN A 203 7.76 -23.24 -18.86
CA GLN A 203 7.32 -24.40 -19.64
C GLN A 203 7.04 -25.66 -18.80
N ASP A 204 7.51 -25.71 -17.55
CA ASP A 204 7.44 -26.88 -16.69
C ASP A 204 6.35 -26.72 -15.62
N ARG A 205 5.15 -27.20 -15.93
CA ARG A 205 3.97 -26.99 -15.08
C ARG A 205 3.88 -28.06 -13.99
N VAL A 206 3.40 -27.67 -12.81
CA VAL A 206 3.08 -28.59 -11.72
C VAL A 206 1.94 -29.54 -12.13
N LEU A 207 2.09 -30.84 -11.88
CA LEU A 207 1.06 -31.83 -12.14
C LEU A 207 0.13 -31.95 -10.93
N ALA A 208 -1.13 -31.55 -11.06
CA ALA A 208 -2.10 -31.63 -9.98
C ALA A 208 -2.23 -33.05 -9.39
N ASP A 209 -2.20 -34.08 -10.24
CA ASP A 209 -2.29 -35.48 -9.82
C ASP A 209 -1.06 -35.98 -9.04
N SER A 210 0.04 -35.21 -9.01
CA SER A 210 1.25 -35.58 -8.29
C SER A 210 1.29 -35.05 -6.85
N ILE A 211 0.36 -34.15 -6.49
CA ILE A 211 0.40 -33.47 -5.20
C ILE A 211 -0.04 -34.43 -4.10
N SER A 212 0.73 -34.49 -3.02
CA SER A 212 0.33 -35.12 -1.76
C SER A 212 0.67 -34.23 -0.56
N ILE A 213 -0.16 -34.32 0.48
CA ILE A 213 -0.02 -33.57 1.73
C ILE A 213 -0.23 -34.54 2.89
N SER A 214 0.67 -34.50 3.86
CA SER A 214 0.54 -35.23 5.14
C SER A 214 0.91 -34.33 6.32
N LEU A 215 0.27 -34.59 7.47
CA LEU A 215 0.55 -33.90 8.74
C LEU A 215 1.21 -34.89 9.70
N HIS A 216 2.32 -34.49 10.31
CA HIS A 216 3.11 -35.32 11.22
C HIS A 216 3.02 -34.72 12.62
N PRO A 217 2.07 -35.16 13.47
CA PRO A 217 2.04 -34.76 14.87
C PRO A 217 3.31 -35.22 15.58
N GLN A 218 3.88 -34.36 16.42
CA GLN A 218 5.06 -34.70 17.21
C GLN A 218 4.75 -35.90 18.13
N GLY A 219 5.44 -37.02 17.88
CA GLY A 219 5.32 -38.24 18.69
C GLY A 219 4.22 -39.21 18.28
N ASP A 220 3.47 -38.92 17.22
CA ASP A 220 2.36 -39.75 16.71
C ASP A 220 2.53 -40.11 15.23
N ALA A 221 1.63 -40.95 14.71
CA ALA A 221 1.66 -41.38 13.31
C ALA A 221 1.20 -40.25 12.37
N ALA A 222 1.80 -40.23 11.17
CA ALA A 222 1.43 -39.30 10.11
C ALA A 222 -0.05 -39.46 9.69
N LEU A 223 -0.69 -38.34 9.40
CA LEU A 223 -2.06 -38.24 8.91
C LEU A 223 -2.02 -37.86 7.43
N ASP A 224 -2.58 -38.71 6.58
CA ASP A 224 -2.78 -38.37 5.17
C ASP A 224 -3.88 -37.30 5.05
N VAL A 225 -3.63 -36.25 4.26
CA VAL A 225 -4.58 -35.16 4.00
C VAL A 225 -5.00 -35.14 2.54
N LEU A 226 -4.03 -35.14 1.63
CA LEU A 226 -4.24 -35.19 0.18
C LEU A 226 -3.33 -36.29 -0.39
N LEU A 227 -3.93 -37.23 -1.11
CA LEU A 227 -3.23 -38.31 -1.82
C LEU A 227 -3.08 -37.96 -3.30
N PRO A 228 -2.09 -38.56 -4.00
CA PRO A 228 -1.95 -38.43 -5.44
C PRO A 228 -3.24 -38.79 -6.20
N GLY A 229 -3.42 -38.18 -7.37
CA GLY A 229 -4.65 -38.25 -8.15
C GLY A 229 -5.76 -37.34 -7.62
N GLN A 230 -5.40 -36.27 -6.89
CA GLN A 230 -6.32 -35.27 -6.33
C GLN A 230 -7.37 -35.89 -5.39
N ARG A 231 -6.94 -36.87 -4.59
CA ARG A 231 -7.81 -37.63 -3.71
C ARG A 231 -7.65 -37.17 -2.27
N PHE A 232 -8.64 -36.46 -1.75
CA PHE A 232 -8.67 -36.08 -0.34
C PHE A 232 -8.83 -37.32 0.55
N ALA A 233 -8.10 -37.36 1.66
CA ALA A 233 -8.24 -38.41 2.66
C ALA A 233 -9.59 -38.29 3.40
N ALA A 234 -9.99 -39.33 4.12
CA ALA A 234 -11.27 -39.31 4.84
C ALA A 234 -11.32 -38.13 5.83
N GLY A 235 -12.40 -37.34 5.76
CA GLY A 235 -12.63 -36.15 6.61
C GLY A 235 -11.94 -34.87 6.15
N TYR A 236 -11.23 -34.92 5.02
CA TYR A 236 -10.72 -33.76 4.30
C TYR A 236 -11.49 -33.60 2.99
N ASP A 237 -11.65 -32.35 2.57
CA ASP A 237 -12.25 -31.98 1.28
C ASP A 237 -11.53 -30.72 0.77
N GLY A 238 -11.75 -30.32 -0.48
CA GLY A 238 -11.17 -29.08 -0.97
C GLY A 238 -11.07 -29.00 -2.48
N GLN A 239 -10.12 -28.20 -2.95
CA GLN A 239 -9.93 -27.96 -4.37
C GLN A 239 -8.48 -27.73 -4.74
N ILE A 240 -8.14 -28.17 -5.94
CA ILE A 240 -6.91 -27.80 -6.64
C ILE A 240 -7.33 -27.04 -7.89
N SER A 241 -6.86 -25.80 -8.02
CA SER A 241 -7.22 -24.94 -9.15
C SER A 241 -6.00 -24.26 -9.75
N ARG A 242 -6.09 -23.91 -11.04
CA ARG A 242 -5.02 -23.15 -11.70
C ARG A 242 -5.10 -21.69 -11.28
N HIS A 243 -3.96 -21.10 -11.00
CA HIS A 243 -3.82 -19.70 -10.65
C HIS A 243 -2.71 -19.05 -11.50
N GLN A 244 -2.83 -17.75 -11.76
CA GLN A 244 -1.78 -16.98 -12.43
C GLN A 244 -1.05 -16.17 -11.38
N HIS A 245 0.14 -16.64 -11.01
CA HIS A 245 1.00 -16.01 -10.02
C HIS A 245 2.04 -15.11 -10.69
N ARG A 246 2.38 -13.98 -10.05
CA ARG A 246 3.35 -13.02 -10.62
C ARG A 246 4.73 -13.64 -10.80
N SER A 247 5.17 -14.46 -9.85
CA SER A 247 6.52 -15.05 -9.84
C SER A 247 6.61 -16.40 -10.55
N PHE A 248 5.50 -17.15 -10.66
CA PHE A 248 5.50 -18.51 -11.21
C PHE A 248 4.78 -18.65 -12.55
N GLY A 249 4.09 -17.60 -13.03
CA GLY A 249 3.15 -17.73 -14.13
C GLY A 249 2.01 -18.68 -13.75
N GLU A 250 1.83 -19.78 -14.48
CA GLU A 250 0.78 -20.77 -14.17
C GLU A 250 1.17 -21.64 -12.96
N SER A 251 0.51 -21.41 -11.82
CA SER A 251 0.66 -22.16 -10.57
C SER A 251 -0.60 -22.97 -10.23
N LEU A 252 -0.48 -23.85 -9.24
CA LEU A 252 -1.60 -24.56 -8.62
C LEU A 252 -1.87 -24.00 -7.24
N LEU A 253 -3.12 -23.62 -7.03
CA LEU A 253 -3.69 -23.30 -5.73
C LEU A 253 -4.25 -24.57 -5.12
N VAL A 254 -3.77 -24.95 -3.95
CA VAL A 254 -4.26 -26.10 -3.18
C VAL A 254 -4.91 -25.57 -1.92
N PHE A 255 -6.20 -25.85 -1.78
CA PHE A 255 -6.97 -25.58 -0.58
C PHE A 255 -7.56 -26.90 -0.06
N VAL A 256 -7.34 -27.18 1.22
CA VAL A 256 -7.87 -28.36 1.90
C VAL A 256 -8.61 -27.94 3.15
N ASP A 257 -9.92 -28.15 3.20
CA ASP A 257 -10.70 -28.03 4.42
C ASP A 257 -10.66 -29.33 5.23
N SER A 258 -10.69 -29.19 6.55
CA SER A 258 -10.74 -30.31 7.49
C SER A 258 -11.98 -30.24 8.36
N THR A 259 -12.69 -31.36 8.46
CA THR A 259 -13.80 -31.53 9.40
C THR A 259 -13.35 -32.09 10.75
N TYR A 260 -12.10 -32.58 10.84
CA TYR A 260 -11.56 -33.16 12.07
C TYR A 260 -10.73 -32.14 12.86
N PRO A 261 -10.95 -32.04 14.17
CA PRO A 261 -10.04 -31.29 15.03
C PRO A 261 -8.69 -32.01 15.10
N LEU A 262 -7.62 -31.24 14.98
CA LEU A 262 -6.27 -31.65 15.34
C LEU A 262 -6.15 -31.84 16.86
N GLN A 263 -5.09 -32.52 17.28
CA GLN A 263 -4.79 -32.68 18.70
C GLN A 263 -4.42 -31.33 19.31
N PRO A 264 -4.90 -31.03 20.53
CA PRO A 264 -4.57 -29.81 21.24
C PRO A 264 -3.11 -29.83 21.74
N ASP A 265 -2.49 -28.66 21.82
CA ASP A 265 -1.12 -28.48 22.33
C ASP A 265 -0.08 -29.36 21.61
N THR A 266 -0.28 -29.59 20.31
CA THR A 266 0.55 -30.48 19.49
C THR A 266 1.23 -29.70 18.37
N THR A 267 2.55 -29.85 18.27
CA THR A 267 3.29 -29.39 17.08
C THR A 267 3.11 -30.39 15.94
N TYR A 268 2.69 -29.90 14.79
CA TYR A 268 2.56 -30.66 13.55
C TYR A 268 3.60 -30.20 12.55
N THR A 269 4.22 -31.14 11.84
CA THR A 269 5.02 -30.86 10.66
C THR A 269 4.21 -31.20 9.40
N ILE A 270 4.02 -30.23 8.52
CA ILE A 270 3.40 -30.41 7.21
C ILE A 270 4.46 -30.93 6.25
N HIS A 271 4.12 -31.98 5.49
CA HIS A 271 4.93 -32.47 4.37
C HIS A 271 4.12 -32.38 3.08
N VAL A 272 4.60 -31.58 2.13
CA VAL A 272 4.03 -31.40 0.79
C VAL A 272 4.98 -31.99 -0.23
N GLN A 273 4.46 -32.87 -1.09
CA GLN A 273 5.17 -33.38 -2.26
C GLN A 273 4.42 -32.96 -3.51
N ALA A 274 5.17 -32.60 -4.55
CA ALA A 274 4.62 -32.30 -5.87
C ALA A 274 5.67 -32.62 -6.93
N ARG A 275 5.21 -32.86 -8.16
CA ARG A 275 6.03 -33.12 -9.33
C ARG A 275 5.60 -32.26 -10.51
N SER A 276 6.57 -31.80 -11.28
CA SER A 276 6.31 -31.04 -12.51
C SER A 276 6.21 -31.98 -13.71
N ARG A 277 5.81 -31.42 -14.85
CA ARG A 277 5.71 -32.13 -16.13
C ARG A 277 7.04 -32.71 -16.58
N PHE A 278 8.15 -32.03 -16.30
CA PHE A 278 9.50 -32.47 -16.64
C PHE A 278 10.22 -33.17 -15.48
N GLY A 279 9.49 -33.50 -14.41
CA GLY A 279 9.99 -34.37 -13.36
C GLY A 279 10.73 -33.66 -12.23
N ALA A 280 10.73 -32.32 -12.18
CA ALA A 280 11.16 -31.61 -10.98
C ALA A 280 10.26 -31.99 -9.80
N THR A 281 10.80 -31.91 -8.58
CA THR A 281 10.08 -32.17 -7.33
C THR A 281 10.26 -31.00 -6.36
N LEU A 282 9.36 -30.84 -5.38
CA LEU A 282 9.56 -29.88 -4.29
C LEU A 282 10.76 -30.33 -3.45
N ALA A 283 11.67 -29.40 -3.14
CA ALA A 283 12.74 -29.64 -2.18
C ALA A 283 12.19 -29.72 -0.75
N ASP A 284 12.87 -30.43 0.15
CA ASP A 284 12.37 -30.65 1.52
C ASP A 284 12.24 -29.34 2.30
N ASP A 285 13.19 -28.42 2.15
CA ASP A 285 13.17 -27.08 2.75
C ASP A 285 12.02 -26.20 2.21
N GLU A 286 11.52 -26.48 1.02
CA GLU A 286 10.36 -25.83 0.40
C GLU A 286 9.04 -26.54 0.72
N GLY A 287 9.06 -27.87 0.87
CA GLY A 287 7.89 -28.72 1.09
C GLY A 287 7.54 -29.03 2.54
N VAL A 288 8.42 -28.70 3.49
CA VAL A 288 8.26 -29.08 4.90
C VAL A 288 8.33 -27.87 5.84
N TRP A 289 7.36 -27.73 6.74
CA TRP A 289 7.35 -26.71 7.80
C TRP A 289 6.47 -27.13 8.98
N SER A 290 6.59 -26.46 10.12
CA SER A 290 5.85 -26.79 11.33
C SER A 290 4.89 -25.70 11.77
N PHE A 291 3.90 -26.07 12.59
CA PHE A 291 3.02 -25.17 13.34
C PHE A 291 2.55 -25.87 14.63
N SER A 292 2.08 -25.12 15.61
CA SER A 292 1.55 -25.65 16.88
C SER A 292 0.08 -25.29 17.06
N THR A 293 -0.73 -26.27 17.44
CA THR A 293 -2.16 -26.08 17.69
C THR A 293 -2.44 -25.34 18.99
N GLU A 294 -3.61 -24.72 19.07
CA GLU A 294 -4.13 -24.18 20.32
C GLU A 294 -4.38 -25.27 21.37
N SER A 295 -4.53 -24.85 22.63
CA SER A 295 -4.93 -25.75 23.71
C SER A 295 -6.37 -26.23 23.53
N SER A 296 -6.76 -27.26 24.29
CA SER A 296 -8.16 -27.71 24.31
C SER A 296 -9.09 -26.53 24.62
N PRO A 297 -10.26 -26.42 23.97
CA PRO A 297 -11.18 -25.32 24.22
C PRO A 297 -11.57 -25.28 25.71
N THR A 298 -11.25 -24.17 26.37
CA THR A 298 -11.67 -23.90 27.74
C THR A 298 -12.30 -22.52 27.84
N THR A 299 -13.17 -22.31 28.83
CA THR A 299 -13.71 -20.98 29.13
C THR A 299 -12.70 -20.20 29.97
N HIS A 300 -12.08 -19.19 29.37
CA HIS A 300 -11.17 -18.30 30.07
C HIS A 300 -11.95 -17.20 30.78
N ARG A 301 -11.70 -17.00 32.07
CA ARG A 301 -12.33 -15.95 32.86
C ARG A 301 -11.38 -14.76 33.00
N LEU A 302 -11.84 -13.61 32.56
CA LEU A 302 -11.15 -12.32 32.77
C LEU A 302 -12.06 -11.42 33.60
N SER A 303 -11.46 -10.45 34.28
CA SER A 303 -12.22 -9.43 35.00
C SER A 303 -11.62 -8.06 34.78
N TYR A 304 -12.51 -7.07 34.67
CA TYR A 304 -12.18 -5.65 34.57
C TYR A 304 -12.97 -4.87 35.62
N GLN A 305 -12.31 -3.87 36.21
CA GLN A 305 -12.94 -2.88 37.06
C GLN A 305 -12.98 -1.56 36.28
N LEU A 306 -14.13 -0.90 36.29
CA LEU A 306 -14.36 0.39 35.64
C LEU A 306 -14.76 1.40 36.71
N ASP A 307 -13.83 2.28 37.07
CA ASP A 307 -14.12 3.40 37.97
C ASP A 307 -14.71 4.58 37.16
N LEU A 308 -15.97 4.90 37.44
CA LEU A 308 -16.68 5.99 36.79
C LEU A 308 -16.52 7.33 37.53
N GLN A 309 -15.99 7.33 38.75
CA GLN A 309 -15.74 8.56 39.54
C GLN A 309 -14.41 9.24 39.16
N GLY A 310 -13.45 8.46 38.68
CA GLY A 310 -12.18 8.97 38.16
C GLY A 310 -12.32 9.66 36.80
N PRO A 311 -11.35 10.52 36.41
CA PRO A 311 -11.26 11.04 35.05
C PRO A 311 -11.08 9.89 34.03
N PRO A 312 -11.45 10.08 32.75
CA PRO A 312 -11.16 9.09 31.72
C PRO A 312 -9.63 8.94 31.54
N ASP A 313 -9.21 7.77 31.06
CA ASP A 313 -7.80 7.47 30.79
C ASP A 313 -7.28 8.26 29.57
N VAL A 314 -8.16 8.49 28.58
CA VAL A 314 -7.82 9.15 27.32
C VAL A 314 -8.92 10.11 26.90
N PHE A 315 -8.53 11.31 26.48
CA PHE A 315 -9.38 12.23 25.71
C PHE A 315 -8.97 12.22 24.24
N TRP A 316 -9.63 11.41 23.43
CA TRP A 316 -9.28 11.21 22.03
C TRP A 316 -9.77 12.33 21.12
N LYS A 317 -8.95 12.80 20.18
CA LYS A 317 -9.29 13.85 19.22
C LYS A 317 -9.44 13.26 17.82
N GLY A 318 -10.69 13.04 17.44
CA GLY A 318 -11.14 12.51 16.15
C GLY A 318 -12.13 11.36 16.32
N GLU A 319 -12.50 10.68 15.24
CA GLU A 319 -13.53 9.63 15.25
C GLU A 319 -13.02 8.35 14.57
N PHE A 320 -13.14 7.20 15.23
CA PHE A 320 -12.74 5.91 14.67
C PHE A 320 -13.72 5.39 13.62
N PHE A 321 -13.21 4.93 12.48
CA PHE A 321 -13.96 4.24 11.42
C PHE A 321 -15.24 4.96 10.95
N ASN A 322 -15.23 6.30 10.94
CA ASN A 322 -16.40 7.14 10.63
C ASN A 322 -16.65 7.36 9.13
N GLY A 323 -16.11 6.51 8.25
CA GLY A 323 -16.13 6.80 6.82
C GLY A 323 -15.98 5.59 5.91
N PHE A 324 -16.04 5.87 4.62
CA PHE A 324 -15.91 4.88 3.55
C PHE A 324 -14.98 5.41 2.45
N ALA A 325 -14.12 4.55 1.93
CA ALA A 325 -13.21 4.84 0.85
C ALA A 325 -13.52 3.97 -0.36
N LYS A 326 -13.52 4.55 -1.56
CA LYS A 326 -13.51 3.78 -2.81
C LYS A 326 -12.34 4.19 -3.71
N PRO A 327 -11.74 3.24 -4.44
CA PRO A 327 -10.53 3.50 -5.23
C PRO A 327 -10.82 4.16 -6.58
N SER A 328 -12.08 4.55 -6.88
CA SER A 328 -12.47 5.03 -8.21
C SER A 328 -13.51 6.15 -8.18
N PHE A 329 -13.15 7.29 -8.78
CA PHE A 329 -13.94 8.51 -8.78
C PHE A 329 -15.07 8.50 -9.82
N ALA A 330 -16.25 9.00 -9.46
CA ALA A 330 -17.44 9.08 -10.33
C ALA A 330 -18.02 7.72 -10.82
N THR A 331 -17.85 6.67 -10.01
CA THR A 331 -18.40 5.33 -10.26
C THR A 331 -19.73 5.07 -9.57
N SER A 332 -20.20 5.97 -8.69
CA SER A 332 -21.29 5.69 -7.76
C SER A 332 -22.63 5.39 -8.44
N THR A 333 -22.91 5.99 -9.58
CA THR A 333 -24.18 5.83 -10.32
C THR A 333 -24.13 4.79 -11.44
N ARG A 334 -23.00 4.09 -11.64
CA ARG A 334 -22.91 3.01 -12.64
C ARG A 334 -23.69 1.78 -12.17
N GLU A 335 -23.91 0.82 -13.07
CA GLU A 335 -24.52 -0.46 -12.71
C GLU A 335 -23.68 -1.15 -11.62
N GLY A 336 -24.34 -1.53 -10.51
CA GLY A 336 -23.65 -2.06 -9.33
C GLY A 336 -22.86 -1.03 -8.53
N GLY A 337 -23.06 0.27 -8.79
CA GLY A 337 -22.48 1.37 -8.03
C GLY A 337 -22.99 1.47 -6.59
N ARG A 338 -22.66 2.58 -5.92
CA ARG A 338 -22.75 2.73 -4.46
C ARG A 338 -23.97 3.51 -3.95
N VAL A 339 -24.84 4.04 -4.83
CA VAL A 339 -26.03 4.79 -4.39
C VAL A 339 -26.90 4.05 -3.36
N PRO A 340 -27.21 2.74 -3.51
CA PRO A 340 -27.96 2.02 -2.49
C PRO A 340 -27.24 1.97 -1.13
N HIS A 341 -25.91 1.82 -1.14
CA HIS A 341 -25.10 1.83 0.07
C HIS A 341 -25.15 3.20 0.76
N TYR A 342 -25.04 4.29 0.01
CA TYR A 342 -25.15 5.64 0.56
C TYR A 342 -26.51 5.93 1.18
N ARG A 343 -27.59 5.38 0.60
CA ARG A 343 -28.92 5.46 1.20
C ARG A 343 -28.97 4.75 2.55
N MET A 344 -28.43 3.54 2.64
CA MET A 344 -28.35 2.82 3.92
C MET A 344 -27.51 3.57 4.96
N MET A 345 -26.41 4.20 4.56
CA MET A 345 -25.60 5.06 5.46
C MET A 345 -26.40 6.26 5.95
N ALA A 346 -27.17 6.92 5.07
CA ALA A 346 -28.02 8.04 5.44
C ALA A 346 -29.14 7.63 6.41
N GLU A 347 -29.79 6.49 6.16
CA GLU A 347 -30.79 5.90 7.07
C GLU A 347 -30.16 5.55 8.42
N ALA A 348 -28.96 4.95 8.43
CA ALA A 348 -28.24 4.66 9.66
C ALA A 348 -27.94 5.93 10.46
N ARG A 349 -27.58 7.05 9.79
CA ARG A 349 -27.30 8.34 10.46
C ARG A 349 -28.50 8.95 11.17
N GLU A 350 -29.72 8.55 10.87
CA GLU A 350 -30.90 8.97 11.64
C GLU A 350 -30.84 8.47 13.10
N THR A 351 -30.19 7.32 13.32
CA THR A 351 -29.98 6.73 14.65
C THR A 351 -28.54 6.95 15.15
N TYR A 352 -27.57 6.96 14.24
CA TYR A 352 -26.14 7.01 14.49
C TYR A 352 -25.51 8.22 13.78
N PRO A 353 -25.77 9.45 14.25
CA PRO A 353 -25.43 10.68 13.50
C PRO A 353 -23.94 10.87 13.21
N ASN A 354 -23.06 10.19 13.96
CA ASN A 354 -21.61 10.25 13.77
C ASN A 354 -21.07 9.15 12.82
N ALA A 355 -21.90 8.20 12.39
CA ALA A 355 -21.48 7.10 11.53
C ALA A 355 -21.40 7.55 10.06
N TRP A 356 -20.38 7.06 9.34
CA TRP A 356 -20.26 7.21 7.88
C TRP A 356 -20.29 8.67 7.40
N ASN A 357 -19.71 9.60 8.14
CA ASN A 357 -19.72 11.02 7.80
C ASN A 357 -18.64 11.43 6.81
N LEU A 358 -17.62 10.60 6.61
CA LEU A 358 -16.49 10.89 5.72
C LEU A 358 -16.48 9.96 4.51
N LEU A 359 -16.36 10.52 3.30
CA LEU A 359 -16.14 9.75 2.10
C LEU A 359 -14.82 10.14 1.41
N ARG A 360 -13.96 9.15 1.24
CA ARG A 360 -12.80 9.26 0.35
C ARG A 360 -13.14 8.71 -1.03
N ASP A 361 -12.86 9.51 -2.03
CA ASP A 361 -12.91 9.09 -3.43
C ASP A 361 -11.54 9.27 -4.09
N ALA A 362 -11.36 8.66 -5.26
CA ALA A 362 -10.10 8.76 -6.02
C ALA A 362 -9.94 10.10 -6.77
N TYR A 363 -8.77 10.26 -7.40
CA TYR A 363 -8.20 11.50 -7.97
C TYR A 363 -9.18 12.45 -8.69
N LEU A 364 -9.30 13.68 -8.16
CA LEU A 364 -10.02 14.78 -8.80
C LEU A 364 -9.45 15.14 -10.17
N ALA A 365 -8.12 15.24 -10.24
CA ALA A 365 -7.38 15.67 -11.42
C ALA A 365 -6.85 14.50 -12.29
N GLY A 366 -7.26 13.26 -11.97
CA GLY A 366 -6.76 12.04 -12.62
C GLY A 366 -7.73 11.40 -13.62
N PHE A 367 -7.20 10.56 -14.50
CA PHE A 367 -7.95 9.76 -15.46
C PHE A 367 -8.49 8.47 -14.81
N GLU A 368 -9.78 8.17 -14.96
CA GLU A 368 -10.42 6.98 -14.38
C GLU A 368 -9.97 5.65 -15.04
N ASP A 369 -10.02 4.55 -14.27
CA ASP A 369 -10.12 3.08 -14.47
C ASP A 369 -10.26 2.41 -15.85
N GLN A 370 -10.22 3.12 -16.97
CA GLN A 370 -9.66 2.50 -18.15
C GLN A 370 -8.15 2.50 -17.96
N TYR A 371 -7.63 1.39 -17.42
CA TYR A 371 -6.25 1.01 -17.66
C TYR A 371 -6.10 0.75 -19.17
N ASN A 372 -5.90 1.84 -19.90
CA ASN A 372 -5.13 1.87 -21.11
C ASN A 372 -4.37 3.21 -21.22
N PRO A 373 -3.19 3.30 -20.59
CA PRO A 373 -2.30 4.45 -20.64
C PRO A 373 -1.47 4.58 -21.94
N PHE A 374 -1.96 4.17 -23.12
CA PHE A 374 -1.32 4.58 -24.40
C PHE A 374 -1.40 6.10 -24.68
N LYS A 375 -1.69 6.91 -23.65
CA LYS A 375 -1.54 8.36 -23.64
C LYS A 375 -0.11 8.73 -23.29
N ALA A 376 0.68 8.95 -24.32
CA ALA A 376 1.55 10.10 -24.36
C ALA A 376 0.69 11.26 -24.91
N TYR A 377 0.47 12.32 -24.13
CA TYR A 377 0.19 13.61 -24.77
C TYR A 377 1.53 14.08 -25.34
N PRO A 378 1.62 14.38 -26.65
CA PRO A 378 2.91 14.58 -27.27
C PRO A 378 3.55 15.87 -26.77
N ASN A 379 4.75 15.77 -26.19
CA ASN A 379 5.78 16.81 -26.17
C ASN A 379 5.28 18.24 -25.96
N ILE A 380 4.46 18.43 -24.92
CA ILE A 380 3.94 19.76 -24.60
C ILE A 380 5.00 20.50 -23.80
N VAL A 381 5.73 21.36 -24.50
CA VAL A 381 6.60 22.36 -23.88
C VAL A 381 5.69 23.38 -23.21
N ARG A 382 5.95 23.65 -21.92
CA ARG A 382 5.38 24.70 -21.04
C ARG A 382 3.95 25.16 -21.34
N GLU A 383 3.06 25.04 -20.37
CA GLU A 383 1.62 25.09 -20.63
C GLU A 383 0.95 26.41 -20.91
N ARG A 384 1.66 27.52 -20.71
CA ARG A 384 1.25 28.82 -21.27
C ARG A 384 1.45 28.88 -22.78
N GLU A 385 2.18 27.92 -23.32
CA GLU A 385 2.86 27.95 -24.59
C GLU A 385 2.56 26.63 -25.30
N THR A 386 1.29 26.20 -25.28
CA THR A 386 0.87 24.85 -25.68
C THR A 386 1.29 24.52 -27.11
N ARG A 387 2.52 24.06 -27.24
CA ARG A 387 3.15 23.65 -28.48
C ARG A 387 3.60 22.22 -28.31
N ARG A 388 3.54 21.50 -29.41
CA ARG A 388 4.05 20.14 -29.51
C ARG A 388 5.37 20.15 -30.25
N ILE A 389 6.36 19.46 -29.73
CA ILE A 389 7.61 19.20 -30.46
C ILE A 389 7.34 18.18 -31.58
N THR A 390 7.69 18.56 -32.80
CA THR A 390 7.59 17.71 -34.01
C THR A 390 8.95 17.18 -34.44
N GLU A 391 10.04 17.85 -34.05
CA GLU A 391 11.42 17.48 -34.38
C GLU A 391 12.40 17.94 -33.29
N VAL A 392 13.44 17.14 -33.05
CA VAL A 392 14.53 17.44 -32.11
C VAL A 392 15.86 17.21 -32.82
N ASP A 393 16.64 18.29 -32.99
CA ASP A 393 17.92 18.27 -33.69
C ASP A 393 19.06 18.70 -32.78
N VAL A 394 20.11 17.88 -32.68
CA VAL A 394 21.33 18.26 -31.96
C VAL A 394 22.19 19.15 -32.87
N LEU A 395 22.30 20.44 -32.51
CA LEU A 395 22.96 21.50 -33.27
C LEU A 395 24.22 21.97 -32.54
N GLY A 396 25.26 21.14 -32.56
CA GLY A 396 26.54 21.45 -31.91
C GLY A 396 26.43 21.52 -30.39
N ASP A 397 26.57 22.72 -29.83
CA ASP A 397 26.46 23.03 -28.40
C ASP A 397 25.04 23.46 -27.99
N SER A 398 24.03 23.12 -28.79
CA SER A 398 22.63 23.41 -28.53
C SER A 398 21.71 22.33 -29.11
N VAL A 399 20.45 22.32 -28.70
CA VAL A 399 19.42 21.46 -29.29
C VAL A 399 18.32 22.34 -29.89
N GLY A 400 17.97 22.10 -31.15
CA GLY A 400 16.84 22.73 -31.83
C GLY A 400 15.57 21.91 -31.64
N LEU A 401 14.48 22.58 -31.27
CA LEU A 401 13.15 21.99 -31.11
C LEU A 401 12.20 22.65 -32.11
N THR A 402 11.76 21.90 -33.13
CA THR A 402 10.70 22.39 -34.02
C THR A 402 9.36 22.17 -33.34
N VAL A 403 8.53 23.22 -33.27
CA VAL A 403 7.29 23.19 -32.50
C VAL A 403 6.06 23.67 -33.30
N GLU A 404 4.94 22.99 -33.12
CA GLU A 404 3.65 23.32 -33.74
C GLU A 404 2.53 23.52 -32.70
N ASP A 405 1.37 24.03 -33.13
CA ASP A 405 0.19 24.07 -32.26
C ASP A 405 -0.39 22.66 -32.07
N PHE A 406 -0.70 22.28 -30.83
CA PHE A 406 -1.30 20.97 -30.57
C PHE A 406 -2.79 20.93 -30.94
N PHE A 407 -3.34 19.74 -31.15
CA PHE A 407 -4.77 19.54 -31.41
C PHE A 407 -5.58 19.81 -30.14
N GLY A 408 -6.57 20.70 -30.22
CA GLY A 408 -7.31 21.20 -29.05
C GLY A 408 -7.00 22.64 -28.70
N HIS A 409 -5.90 23.24 -29.18
CA HIS A 409 -5.43 24.56 -28.70
C HIS A 409 -6.48 25.68 -28.78
N GLU A 410 -7.38 25.64 -29.77
CA GLU A 410 -8.45 26.64 -29.92
C GLU A 410 -9.46 26.60 -28.77
N GLN A 411 -9.73 25.40 -28.19
CA GLN A 411 -10.57 25.27 -26.99
C GLN A 411 -9.96 25.94 -25.75
N TYR A 412 -8.64 26.14 -25.77
CA TYR A 412 -7.88 26.86 -24.74
C TYR A 412 -7.79 28.38 -25.06
N GLY A 413 -8.57 28.88 -26.02
CA GLY A 413 -8.56 30.31 -26.38
C GLY A 413 -7.24 30.76 -27.03
N ILE A 414 -6.42 29.82 -27.48
CA ILE A 414 -5.10 30.10 -28.02
C ILE A 414 -5.19 30.26 -29.53
N ALA A 415 -4.63 31.36 -30.05
CA ALA A 415 -4.59 31.59 -31.49
C ALA A 415 -3.64 30.60 -32.19
N SER A 416 -4.14 29.97 -33.25
CA SER A 416 -3.35 29.22 -34.22
C SER A 416 -2.20 30.06 -34.76
N ASN A 417 -1.02 29.46 -34.91
CA ASN A 417 0.15 30.06 -35.56
C ASN A 417 0.65 31.38 -34.95
N ARG A 418 0.39 31.63 -33.67
CA ARG A 418 0.99 32.78 -32.97
C ARG A 418 2.54 32.67 -32.96
N PRO A 419 3.28 33.78 -32.84
CA PRO A 419 4.75 33.75 -32.72
C PRO A 419 5.22 32.89 -31.54
N LEU A 420 6.34 32.18 -31.70
CA LEU A 420 7.04 31.50 -30.62
C LEU A 420 7.71 32.48 -29.66
N SER A 421 8.13 33.65 -30.12
CA SER A 421 8.76 34.68 -29.28
C SER A 421 7.82 35.31 -28.26
N GLU A 422 6.51 35.14 -28.41
CA GLU A 422 5.51 35.48 -27.39
C GLU A 422 5.43 34.40 -26.30
N ASP A 423 5.76 33.16 -26.66
CA ASP A 423 5.69 31.99 -25.80
C ASP A 423 7.02 31.80 -25.04
N TYR A 424 8.15 31.84 -25.73
CA TYR A 424 9.47 31.49 -25.21
C TYR A 424 10.37 32.72 -25.09
N GLN A 425 11.02 32.89 -23.94
CA GLN A 425 12.06 33.91 -23.73
C GLN A 425 13.41 33.28 -23.47
N VAL A 426 14.48 33.95 -23.88
CA VAL A 426 15.85 33.51 -23.58
C VAL A 426 16.05 33.46 -22.06
N GLY A 427 16.59 32.34 -21.57
CA GLY A 427 16.77 32.05 -20.16
C GLY A 427 15.60 31.28 -19.51
N ASP A 428 14.45 31.16 -20.19
CA ASP A 428 13.35 30.33 -19.68
C ASP A 428 13.81 28.88 -19.52
N GLN A 429 13.51 28.29 -18.37
CA GLN A 429 13.61 26.85 -18.19
C GLN A 429 12.37 26.19 -18.78
N ILE A 430 12.60 25.30 -19.74
CA ILE A 430 11.56 24.51 -20.38
C ILE A 430 11.74 23.02 -20.13
N LEU A 431 10.62 22.30 -20.15
CA LEU A 431 10.58 20.85 -20.09
C LEU A 431 10.28 20.30 -21.49
N ILE A 432 11.05 19.30 -21.88
CA ILE A 432 10.93 18.51 -23.10
C ILE A 432 10.48 17.12 -22.65
N ALA A 433 9.31 16.62 -23.08
CA ALA A 433 8.79 15.35 -22.56
C ALA A 433 7.84 14.63 -23.52
N ASP A 434 8.12 13.39 -23.91
CA ASP A 434 7.31 12.64 -24.90
C ASP A 434 6.28 11.69 -24.27
N GLY A 435 6.04 11.81 -22.97
CA GLY A 435 5.21 10.90 -22.20
C GLY A 435 5.92 9.61 -21.78
N ILE A 436 7.13 9.32 -22.23
CA ILE A 436 7.95 8.20 -21.75
C ILE A 436 9.17 8.72 -20.98
N GLN A 437 9.79 9.77 -21.49
CA GLN A 437 11.00 10.38 -20.94
C GLN A 437 10.88 11.91 -20.95
N SER A 438 11.74 12.58 -20.18
CA SER A 438 11.76 14.04 -20.10
C SER A 438 13.14 14.61 -19.82
N ALA A 439 13.39 15.83 -20.28
CA ALA A 439 14.60 16.62 -20.01
C ALA A 439 14.23 18.08 -19.72
N ARG A 440 14.99 18.74 -18.84
CA ARG A 440 14.89 20.20 -18.60
C ARG A 440 16.05 20.91 -19.29
N SER A 441 15.78 22.05 -19.90
CA SER A 441 16.83 22.87 -20.52
C SER A 441 16.45 24.36 -20.56
N ALA A 442 17.47 25.21 -20.66
CA ALA A 442 17.30 26.65 -20.81
C ALA A 442 17.09 27.03 -22.28
N VAL A 443 16.12 27.88 -22.58
CA VAL A 443 15.96 28.52 -23.90
C VAL A 443 17.14 29.46 -24.15
N ILE A 444 17.81 29.29 -25.28
CA ILE A 444 18.96 30.10 -25.71
C ILE A 444 18.55 31.04 -26.86
N ALA A 445 17.66 30.60 -27.76
CA ALA A 445 17.14 31.43 -28.84
C ALA A 445 15.78 30.94 -29.32
N VAL A 446 15.02 31.82 -29.98
CA VAL A 446 13.69 31.54 -30.52
C VAL A 446 13.61 32.11 -31.93
N ASP A 447 13.12 31.31 -32.88
CA ASP A 447 12.93 31.71 -34.28
C ASP A 447 11.49 31.43 -34.71
N ASP A 448 10.71 32.51 -34.86
CA ASP A 448 9.32 32.46 -35.29
C ASP A 448 9.16 31.95 -36.73
N SER A 449 10.13 32.25 -37.60
CA SER A 449 10.03 31.96 -39.04
C SER A 449 10.21 30.48 -39.34
N SER A 450 11.13 29.82 -38.62
CA SER A 450 11.38 28.39 -38.72
C SER A 450 10.62 27.56 -37.67
N ARG A 451 9.81 28.22 -36.82
CA ARG A 451 9.12 27.61 -35.67
C ARG A 451 10.04 26.76 -34.80
N THR A 452 11.24 27.28 -34.54
CA THR A 452 12.26 26.56 -33.78
C THR A 452 12.60 27.27 -32.47
N VAL A 453 12.63 26.52 -31.36
CA VAL A 453 13.18 26.94 -30.08
C VAL A 453 14.52 26.26 -29.89
N ARG A 454 15.60 27.03 -29.70
CA ARG A 454 16.93 26.50 -29.42
C ARG A 454 17.17 26.50 -27.92
N VAL A 455 17.61 25.37 -27.39
CA VAL A 455 17.89 25.19 -25.96
C VAL A 455 19.33 24.75 -25.69
N ALA A 456 19.75 24.87 -24.43
CA ALA A 456 21.02 24.33 -23.96
C ALA A 456 21.06 22.80 -24.13
N PRO A 457 22.26 22.20 -24.26
CA PRO A 457 22.39 20.75 -24.30
C PRO A 457 21.79 20.12 -23.05
N PHE A 458 21.13 18.99 -23.25
CA PHE A 458 20.63 18.12 -22.20
C PHE A 458 20.99 16.68 -22.55
N GLU A 459 21.04 15.82 -21.54
CA GLU A 459 21.31 14.41 -21.71
C GLU A 459 20.26 13.77 -22.62
N GLN A 460 20.70 13.17 -23.73
CA GLN A 460 19.77 12.53 -24.65
C GLN A 460 19.32 11.19 -24.07
N PRO A 461 18.02 10.88 -24.13
CA PRO A 461 17.51 9.62 -23.63
C PRO A 461 17.99 8.44 -24.48
N GLU A 462 18.10 7.26 -23.86
CA GLU A 462 18.50 6.01 -24.55
C GLU A 462 17.55 5.63 -25.70
N LYS A 463 16.28 6.01 -25.59
CA LYS A 463 15.25 5.77 -26.62
C LYS A 463 15.00 7.05 -27.41
N PRO A 464 14.81 6.96 -28.74
CA PRO A 464 14.40 8.12 -29.52
C PRO A 464 13.11 8.75 -29.00
N TRP A 465 13.04 10.08 -29.06
CA TRP A 465 11.86 10.85 -28.67
C TRP A 465 10.61 10.43 -29.45
N GLN A 466 9.51 10.19 -28.75
CA GLN A 466 8.20 9.86 -29.33
C GLN A 466 7.44 11.13 -29.71
N LEU A 467 7.76 11.68 -30.89
CA LEU A 467 7.19 12.96 -31.32
C LEU A 467 5.79 12.83 -31.95
N GLN A 468 5.41 11.64 -32.44
CA GLN A 468 4.15 11.41 -33.18
C GLN A 468 2.92 11.22 -32.28
N TYR A 469 1.71 11.61 -32.74
CA TYR A 469 0.48 11.27 -32.04
C TYR A 469 0.30 9.74 -32.04
N PRO A 470 -0.18 9.14 -30.94
CA PRO A 470 -0.33 7.68 -30.86
C PRO A 470 -1.43 7.14 -31.78
N ARG A 471 -2.33 8.00 -32.28
CA ARG A 471 -3.43 7.69 -33.22
C ARG A 471 -3.71 8.89 -34.12
N PRO A 472 -4.37 8.69 -35.28
CA PRO A 472 -4.89 9.79 -36.08
C PRO A 472 -5.79 10.71 -35.27
N LEU A 473 -5.67 12.02 -35.51
CA LEU A 473 -6.51 13.02 -34.85
C LEU A 473 -7.98 12.89 -35.31
N PRO A 474 -8.95 13.20 -34.44
CA PRO A 474 -10.34 13.38 -34.83
C PRO A 474 -10.46 14.48 -35.90
N ALA A 475 -11.49 14.40 -36.73
CA ALA A 475 -11.76 15.43 -37.73
C ALA A 475 -12.23 16.77 -37.12
N GLN A 476 -12.76 16.74 -35.90
CA GLN A 476 -13.27 17.89 -35.16
C GLN A 476 -13.04 17.69 -33.65
N GLU A 477 -12.91 18.78 -32.91
CA GLU A 477 -12.75 18.77 -31.46
C GLU A 477 -14.09 18.46 -30.75
N ASP A 478 -14.03 17.78 -29.60
CA ASP A 478 -15.23 17.51 -28.77
C ASP A 478 -15.57 18.74 -27.93
N PRO A 479 -16.74 19.39 -28.09
CA PRO A 479 -17.08 20.59 -27.30
C PRO A 479 -17.17 20.33 -25.79
N HIS A 480 -17.29 19.08 -25.37
CA HIS A 480 -17.43 18.66 -23.98
C HIS A 480 -16.13 18.09 -23.37
N SER A 481 -15.06 18.01 -24.16
CA SER A 481 -13.75 17.54 -23.70
C SER A 481 -12.63 18.25 -24.47
N PRO A 482 -11.66 18.90 -23.79
CA PRO A 482 -10.60 19.58 -24.52
C PRO A 482 -9.74 18.56 -25.29
N GLY A 483 -9.27 18.90 -26.48
CA GLY A 483 -8.33 18.11 -27.30
C GLY A 483 -8.64 16.61 -27.37
N LEU A 484 -7.70 15.76 -26.91
CA LEU A 484 -7.82 14.30 -26.83
C LEU A 484 -8.10 13.80 -25.41
N PHE A 485 -8.59 14.66 -24.51
CA PHE A 485 -8.97 14.26 -23.16
C PHE A 485 -10.25 13.40 -23.23
N PRO A 486 -10.44 12.39 -22.35
CA PRO A 486 -11.62 11.54 -22.36
C PRO A 486 -12.82 12.33 -21.81
N PRO A 487 -14.03 12.17 -22.37
CA PRO A 487 -15.20 12.94 -21.95
C PRO A 487 -15.52 12.75 -20.46
N GLY A 488 -15.96 13.83 -19.80
CA GLY A 488 -16.49 13.78 -18.44
C GLY A 488 -15.45 13.75 -17.32
N GLY A 489 -14.30 14.42 -17.44
CA GLY A 489 -13.34 14.62 -16.33
C GLY A 489 -13.17 16.09 -15.93
N THR A 490 -12.40 16.34 -14.87
CA THR A 490 -11.99 17.68 -14.44
C THR A 490 -10.71 18.06 -15.14
N TYR A 491 -10.86 18.71 -16.30
CA TYR A 491 -9.75 19.20 -17.11
C TYR A 491 -9.67 20.70 -17.04
N LEU A 492 -8.45 21.21 -16.98
CA LEU A 492 -8.18 22.63 -17.19
C LEU A 492 -8.40 22.96 -18.68
N ARG A 493 -9.28 23.91 -18.93
CA ARG A 493 -9.41 24.76 -20.11
C ARG A 493 -8.63 26.05 -19.79
N LYS A 494 -7.67 26.44 -20.61
CA LYS A 494 -6.89 27.66 -20.31
C LYS A 494 -7.59 28.90 -20.86
N PHE A 495 -7.57 29.95 -20.06
CA PHE A 495 -7.07 31.28 -20.39
C PHE A 495 -7.83 32.09 -21.46
N ASP A 496 -9.09 32.42 -21.17
CA ASP A 496 -9.76 33.61 -21.75
C ASP A 496 -10.16 34.62 -20.65
N PRO A 497 -9.47 35.77 -20.52
CA PRO A 497 -8.29 36.18 -21.29
C PRO A 497 -7.05 35.32 -20.94
N PRO A 498 -6.00 35.37 -21.77
CA PRO A 498 -4.69 34.79 -21.51
C PRO A 498 -4.25 34.95 -20.05
N GLY A 499 -4.27 33.87 -19.25
CA GLY A 499 -3.96 33.86 -17.80
C GLY A 499 -5.05 33.39 -16.83
N THR A 500 -6.33 33.24 -17.25
CA THR A 500 -7.46 32.77 -16.38
C THR A 500 -7.86 31.27 -16.46
N ALA A 501 -7.62 30.45 -15.44
CA ALA A 501 -7.95 29.03 -15.50
C ALA A 501 -9.47 28.78 -15.61
N HIS A 502 -9.89 27.82 -16.42
CA HIS A 502 -11.29 27.40 -16.60
C HIS A 502 -11.34 25.87 -16.50
N TYR A 503 -12.42 25.24 -16.01
CA TYR A 503 -12.44 23.77 -15.88
C TYR A 503 -13.75 23.15 -16.31
N TYR A 504 -13.68 21.87 -16.65
CA TYR A 504 -14.86 21.03 -16.88
C TYR A 504 -15.28 20.37 -15.56
N TRP A 505 -16.37 20.84 -14.97
CA TRP A 505 -16.77 20.40 -13.63
C TRP A 505 -17.72 19.21 -13.61
N GLY A 506 -18.18 18.73 -14.77
CA GLY A 506 -19.29 17.76 -14.87
C GLY A 506 -19.11 16.51 -14.01
N ARG A 507 -17.89 15.95 -13.91
CA ARG A 507 -17.59 14.77 -13.09
C ARG A 507 -17.72 15.05 -11.60
N VAL A 508 -17.10 16.14 -11.14
CA VAL A 508 -17.15 16.60 -9.75
C VAL A 508 -18.57 16.98 -9.37
N HIS A 509 -19.26 17.73 -10.23
CA HIS A 509 -20.67 18.06 -10.01
C HIS A 509 -21.53 16.82 -9.89
N HIS A 510 -21.36 15.83 -10.77
CA HIS A 510 -22.13 14.59 -10.73
C HIS A 510 -21.86 13.79 -9.45
N GLU A 511 -20.60 13.50 -9.14
CA GLU A 511 -20.24 12.64 -8.02
C GLU A 511 -20.43 13.36 -6.67
N TRP A 512 -20.01 14.60 -6.54
CA TRP A 512 -20.01 15.28 -5.25
C TRP A 512 -21.33 16.01 -4.94
N ASP A 513 -22.17 16.34 -5.93
CA ASP A 513 -23.55 16.72 -5.58
C ASP A 513 -24.32 15.53 -5.01
N LEU A 514 -24.10 14.33 -5.56
CA LEU A 514 -24.64 13.10 -5.00
C LEU A 514 -24.17 12.92 -3.55
N LEU A 515 -22.87 13.04 -3.29
CA LEU A 515 -22.33 12.78 -1.96
C LEU A 515 -22.67 13.89 -0.95
N VAL A 516 -22.39 15.14 -1.30
CA VAL A 516 -22.50 16.28 -0.38
C VAL A 516 -23.94 16.78 -0.31
N LYS A 517 -24.58 17.08 -1.44
CA LYS A 517 -25.91 17.71 -1.43
C LYS A 517 -27.03 16.72 -1.16
N GLN A 518 -26.95 15.52 -1.73
CA GLN A 518 -28.00 14.52 -1.55
C GLN A 518 -27.82 13.69 -0.28
N PHE A 519 -26.59 13.33 0.10
CA PHE A 519 -26.35 12.47 1.26
C PHE A 519 -25.64 13.14 2.44
N GLY A 520 -25.16 14.38 2.31
CA GLY A 520 -24.56 15.13 3.43
C GLY A 520 -23.18 14.64 3.87
N PHE A 521 -22.44 13.93 3.01
CA PHE A 521 -21.08 13.48 3.36
C PHE A 521 -20.08 14.65 3.39
N ARG A 522 -19.15 14.61 4.35
CA ARG A 522 -17.84 15.26 4.20
C ARG A 522 -17.04 14.46 3.17
N VAL A 523 -16.26 15.13 2.34
CA VAL A 523 -15.40 14.48 1.34
C VAL A 523 -13.94 14.76 1.63
N ILE A 524 -13.04 13.96 1.04
CA ILE A 524 -11.59 14.18 1.09
C ILE A 524 -11.12 14.68 -0.29
N PRO A 525 -11.01 16.01 -0.53
CA PRO A 525 -10.39 16.52 -1.74
C PRO A 525 -8.92 16.15 -1.79
N ARG A 526 -8.49 15.54 -2.90
CA ARG A 526 -7.13 15.04 -3.04
C ARG A 526 -6.41 15.64 -4.25
N PHE A 527 -5.30 16.31 -3.97
CA PHE A 527 -4.32 16.78 -4.95
C PHE A 527 -3.12 15.84 -4.98
N ALA A 528 -3.31 14.66 -5.59
CA ALA A 528 -2.31 13.58 -5.60
C ALA A 528 -1.53 13.44 -6.92
N GLY A 529 -1.32 14.58 -7.58
CA GLY A 529 -0.60 14.70 -8.84
C GLY A 529 -1.05 15.95 -9.58
N ALA A 530 -0.20 16.46 -10.46
CA ALA A 530 -0.59 17.54 -11.35
C ALA A 530 -1.72 17.05 -12.28
N PRO A 531 -2.72 17.90 -12.59
CA PRO A 531 -3.66 17.66 -13.67
C PRO A 531 -2.96 17.23 -14.95
N GLY A 532 -3.58 16.38 -15.77
CA GLY A 532 -2.92 15.81 -16.96
C GLY A 532 -2.33 16.86 -17.90
N ASP A 533 -2.95 18.02 -18.05
CA ASP A 533 -2.46 19.14 -18.86
C ASP A 533 -1.56 20.13 -18.10
N LEU A 534 -1.23 19.84 -16.83
CA LEU A 534 -0.18 20.43 -15.99
C LEU A 534 1.03 19.52 -15.74
N SER A 535 0.80 18.22 -15.90
CA SER A 535 1.73 17.17 -15.55
C SER A 535 2.95 17.17 -16.45
N ILE A 536 4.13 16.93 -15.87
CA ILE A 536 5.43 16.89 -16.55
C ILE A 536 5.36 16.06 -17.85
N ASP A 537 4.76 14.89 -17.82
CA ASP A 537 4.75 13.93 -18.93
C ASP A 537 3.34 13.61 -19.48
N GLY A 538 2.33 14.39 -19.11
CA GLY A 538 0.94 14.16 -19.53
C GLY A 538 0.22 13.04 -18.77
N ARG A 539 0.82 12.49 -17.69
CA ARG A 539 0.29 11.34 -16.94
C ARG A 539 -0.04 11.71 -15.48
N GLY A 540 -0.83 10.86 -14.82
CA GLY A 540 -1.02 10.94 -13.37
C GLY A 540 0.21 10.45 -12.59
N GLY A 541 0.27 10.77 -11.29
CA GLY A 541 1.39 10.37 -10.41
C GLY A 541 2.70 11.11 -10.73
N THR A 542 2.61 12.41 -11.01
CA THR A 542 3.77 13.25 -11.30
C THR A 542 3.51 14.70 -10.87
N THR A 543 4.56 15.52 -10.80
CA THR A 543 4.45 16.94 -10.46
C THR A 543 4.19 17.79 -11.70
N ALA A 544 4.17 19.11 -11.52
CA ALA A 544 3.80 20.06 -12.56
C ALA A 544 5.02 20.58 -13.33
N LYS A 545 4.83 20.92 -14.60
CA LYS A 545 5.85 21.63 -15.40
C LYS A 545 6.22 22.98 -14.78
N CYS A 546 5.24 23.64 -14.17
CA CYS A 546 5.38 24.91 -13.49
C CYS A 546 4.56 24.92 -12.19
N LEU A 547 5.25 25.01 -11.04
CA LEU A 547 4.60 24.98 -9.73
C LEU A 547 3.71 26.21 -9.46
N VAL A 548 4.00 27.39 -10.03
CA VAL A 548 3.11 28.56 -9.95
C VAL A 548 1.79 28.32 -10.69
N GLN A 549 1.83 27.59 -11.82
CA GLN A 549 0.60 27.23 -12.53
C GLN A 549 -0.19 26.17 -11.77
N LEU A 550 0.50 25.21 -11.14
CA LEU A 550 -0.12 24.26 -10.22
C LEU A 550 -0.83 24.98 -9.07
N HIS A 551 -0.17 25.96 -8.44
CA HIS A 551 -0.76 26.76 -7.36
C HIS A 551 -2.06 27.43 -7.80
N GLU A 552 -2.03 28.19 -8.91
CA GLU A 552 -3.25 28.83 -9.42
C GLU A 552 -4.35 27.82 -9.73
N VAL A 553 -3.99 26.63 -10.21
CA VAL A 553 -4.97 25.62 -10.57
C VAL A 553 -5.60 24.94 -9.36
N THR A 554 -4.78 24.59 -8.39
CA THR A 554 -5.23 24.09 -7.09
C THR A 554 -6.14 25.11 -6.39
N ARG A 555 -5.76 26.39 -6.42
CA ARG A 555 -6.54 27.50 -5.87
C ARG A 555 -7.90 27.62 -6.55
N GLU A 556 -7.95 27.55 -7.88
CA GLU A 556 -9.19 27.67 -8.64
C GLU A 556 -10.13 26.46 -8.47
N ILE A 557 -9.58 25.24 -8.42
CA ILE A 557 -10.36 24.05 -8.08
C ILE A 557 -10.94 24.19 -6.67
N THR A 558 -10.12 24.57 -5.70
CA THR A 558 -10.55 24.77 -4.30
C THR A 558 -11.63 25.85 -4.22
N ARG A 559 -11.43 26.99 -4.87
CA ARG A 559 -12.39 28.10 -4.94
C ARG A 559 -13.75 27.65 -5.48
N HIS A 560 -13.75 26.89 -6.56
CA HIS A 560 -14.98 26.36 -7.15
C HIS A 560 -15.72 25.41 -6.21
N LEU A 561 -15.00 24.59 -5.45
CA LEU A 561 -15.59 23.72 -4.43
C LEU A 561 -16.22 24.54 -3.30
N ILE A 562 -15.53 25.59 -2.84
CA ILE A 562 -16.04 26.53 -1.82
C ILE A 562 -17.30 27.24 -2.35
N ASP A 563 -17.29 27.77 -3.58
CA ASP A 563 -18.44 28.44 -4.18
C ASP A 563 -19.65 27.50 -4.30
N ARG A 564 -19.40 26.22 -4.57
CA ARG A 564 -20.47 25.23 -4.79
C ARG A 564 -21.04 24.65 -3.50
N TYR A 565 -20.22 24.40 -2.49
CA TYR A 565 -20.58 23.68 -1.28
C TYR A 565 -20.56 24.54 -0.01
N GLY A 566 -20.05 25.77 -0.11
CA GLY A 566 -20.11 26.77 0.94
C GLY A 566 -19.27 26.42 2.18
N PRO A 567 -19.70 26.88 3.38
CA PRO A 567 -18.96 26.69 4.62
C PRO A 567 -18.68 25.24 5.01
N ALA A 568 -19.46 24.27 4.51
CA ALA A 568 -19.25 22.85 4.78
C ALA A 568 -17.85 22.36 4.35
N THR A 569 -17.20 23.07 3.42
CA THR A 569 -15.85 22.79 2.95
C THR A 569 -14.75 23.02 4.00
N LEU A 570 -15.03 23.79 5.06
CA LEU A 570 -14.12 24.01 6.19
C LEU A 570 -13.92 22.72 7.00
N ASP A 571 -14.93 21.85 7.07
CA ASP A 571 -14.89 20.60 7.84
C ASP A 571 -14.22 19.44 7.08
N TRP A 572 -13.80 19.66 5.83
CA TRP A 572 -13.20 18.65 4.97
C TRP A 572 -11.69 18.52 5.23
N PRO A 573 -11.13 17.30 5.29
CA PRO A 573 -9.69 17.12 5.28
C PRO A 573 -9.15 17.30 3.85
N TRP A 574 -8.34 18.33 3.64
CA TRP A 574 -7.70 18.63 2.34
C TRP A 574 -6.37 17.89 2.24
N VAL A 575 -6.28 16.96 1.29
CA VAL A 575 -5.15 16.04 1.17
C VAL A 575 -4.27 16.41 -0.02
N VAL A 576 -2.97 16.47 0.23
CA VAL A 576 -1.94 16.60 -0.80
C VAL A 576 -1.09 15.34 -0.83
N LEU A 577 -0.78 14.87 -2.05
CA LEU A 577 -0.10 13.61 -2.37
C LEU A 577 -0.95 12.34 -2.20
N ASN A 578 -0.46 11.24 -2.80
CA ASN A 578 -0.94 9.88 -2.54
C ASN A 578 0.24 8.92 -2.61
N GLU A 579 0.48 8.15 -1.56
CA GLU A 579 1.51 7.11 -1.47
C GLU A 579 2.89 7.56 -2.01
N PRO A 580 3.41 8.74 -1.57
CA PRO A 580 4.70 9.23 -2.02
C PRO A 580 5.85 8.30 -1.62
N ASP A 581 5.69 7.46 -0.60
CA ASP A 581 6.65 6.43 -0.21
C ASP A 581 6.78 5.30 -1.26
N LEU A 582 5.80 5.12 -2.15
CA LEU A 582 5.82 4.17 -3.26
C LEU A 582 6.41 4.77 -4.55
N MET A 583 7.36 5.72 -4.44
CA MET A 583 7.92 6.48 -5.57
C MET A 583 8.31 5.62 -6.78
N SER A 584 8.93 4.46 -6.56
CA SER A 584 9.38 3.59 -7.66
C SER A 584 8.22 3.02 -8.49
N LEU A 585 7.02 2.96 -7.91
CA LEU A 585 5.80 2.37 -8.48
C LEU A 585 4.80 3.43 -8.94
N TYR A 586 4.65 4.53 -8.20
CA TYR A 586 3.57 5.51 -8.38
C TYR A 586 4.04 6.90 -8.83
N TRP A 587 5.08 7.47 -8.21
CA TRP A 587 5.57 8.83 -8.51
C TRP A 587 6.73 8.85 -9.49
N ARG A 588 6.50 9.40 -10.68
CA ARG A 588 7.46 9.35 -11.80
C ARG A 588 8.69 10.22 -11.60
N ASN A 589 8.57 11.33 -10.89
CA ASN A 589 9.66 12.26 -10.61
C ASN A 589 10.69 11.71 -9.61
N ARG A 590 10.37 10.64 -8.85
CA ARG A 590 11.27 9.92 -7.92
C ARG A 590 12.17 10.80 -7.03
N ASP A 591 11.76 12.04 -6.79
CA ASP A 591 12.52 13.07 -6.07
C ASP A 591 11.68 13.64 -4.93
N TRP A 592 12.16 13.45 -3.69
CA TRP A 592 11.48 13.91 -2.48
C TRP A 592 11.47 15.44 -2.37
N GLU A 593 12.52 16.13 -2.82
CA GLU A 593 12.54 17.59 -2.80
C GLU A 593 11.42 18.13 -3.70
N GLU A 594 11.27 17.57 -4.90
CA GLU A 594 10.22 17.98 -5.81
C GLU A 594 8.81 17.68 -5.26
N LEU A 595 8.62 16.60 -4.49
CA LEU A 595 7.36 16.33 -3.80
C LEU A 595 7.10 17.32 -2.65
N GLN A 596 8.14 17.74 -1.93
CA GLN A 596 8.04 18.80 -0.92
C GLN A 596 7.63 20.14 -1.57
N ARG A 597 8.25 20.51 -2.71
CA ARG A 597 7.80 21.70 -3.48
C ARG A 597 6.36 21.57 -3.95
N PHE A 598 5.97 20.40 -4.46
CA PHE A 598 4.58 20.15 -4.86
C PHE A 598 3.62 20.35 -3.68
N TYR A 599 4.01 19.90 -2.49
CA TYR A 599 3.22 20.07 -1.27
C TYR A 599 3.07 21.55 -0.90
N ASP A 600 4.16 22.31 -0.86
CA ASP A 600 4.15 23.74 -0.51
C ASP A 600 3.21 24.56 -1.40
N TYR A 601 3.32 24.39 -2.72
CA TYR A 601 2.49 25.15 -3.66
C TYR A 601 1.02 24.71 -3.61
N SER A 602 0.73 23.42 -3.38
CA SER A 602 -0.65 22.93 -3.32
C SER A 602 -1.32 23.34 -2.01
N SER A 603 -0.63 23.21 -0.86
CA SER A 603 -1.16 23.58 0.45
C SER A 603 -1.41 25.09 0.55
N ASP A 604 -0.46 25.93 0.11
CA ASP A 604 -0.65 27.39 0.07
C ASP A 604 -1.84 27.78 -0.82
N ALA A 605 -1.98 27.15 -1.99
CA ALA A 605 -3.08 27.41 -2.91
C ALA A 605 -4.46 27.07 -2.33
N ILE A 606 -4.58 25.95 -1.61
CA ILE A 606 -5.80 25.55 -0.90
C ILE A 606 -6.17 26.62 0.12
N LEU A 607 -5.23 26.96 1.02
CA LEU A 607 -5.45 27.94 2.08
C LEU A 607 -5.80 29.32 1.52
N ARG A 608 -5.10 29.74 0.46
CA ARG A 608 -5.35 31.01 -0.21
C ARG A 608 -6.75 31.09 -0.81
N ALA A 609 -7.26 30.00 -1.39
CA ALA A 609 -8.61 29.98 -1.94
C ALA A 609 -9.70 30.21 -0.88
N PHE A 610 -9.51 29.72 0.35
CA PHE A 610 -10.40 30.01 1.47
C PHE A 610 -10.36 31.49 1.85
N GLU A 611 -9.18 32.09 1.93
CA GLU A 611 -9.02 33.51 2.25
C GLU A 611 -9.63 34.42 1.18
N ASP A 612 -9.48 34.09 -0.10
CA ASP A 612 -10.12 34.84 -1.19
C ASP A 612 -11.65 34.80 -1.12
N GLN A 613 -12.21 33.74 -0.52
CA GLN A 613 -13.64 33.57 -0.27
C GLN A 613 -14.09 34.11 1.09
N GLY A 614 -13.19 34.79 1.83
CA GLY A 614 -13.49 35.43 3.11
C GLY A 614 -13.50 34.50 4.31
N TYR A 615 -13.00 33.28 4.17
CA TYR A 615 -12.86 32.33 5.28
C TYR A 615 -11.50 32.46 5.96
N ASP A 616 -11.45 32.02 7.21
CA ASP A 616 -10.23 31.93 8.00
C ASP A 616 -9.47 30.63 7.66
N SER A 617 -8.31 30.77 7.03
CA SER A 617 -7.42 29.65 6.68
C SER A 617 -6.89 28.86 7.89
N ASP A 618 -6.95 29.42 9.10
CA ASP A 618 -6.58 28.73 10.33
C ASP A 618 -7.61 27.64 10.74
N GLN A 619 -8.82 27.67 10.16
CA GLN A 619 -9.84 26.63 10.35
C GLN A 619 -9.73 25.48 9.34
N VAL A 620 -8.94 25.65 8.29
CA VAL A 620 -8.82 24.68 7.20
C VAL A 620 -7.79 23.62 7.57
N ARG A 621 -8.21 22.35 7.57
CA ARG A 621 -7.31 21.20 7.78
C ARG A 621 -6.64 20.80 6.47
N VAL A 622 -5.34 21.06 6.33
CA VAL A 622 -4.53 20.63 5.18
C VAL A 622 -3.40 19.70 5.63
N GLY A 623 -3.20 18.60 4.91
CA GLY A 623 -2.19 17.60 5.26
C GLY A 623 -2.13 16.48 4.24
N GLY A 624 -1.80 15.28 4.70
CA GLY A 624 -1.90 14.07 3.90
C GLY A 624 -0.67 13.19 3.94
N LEU A 625 -0.03 13.11 2.77
CA LEU A 625 0.80 12.03 2.22
C LEU A 625 0.01 10.81 1.74
N GLU A 626 -0.95 10.30 2.51
CA GLU A 626 -1.62 9.02 2.23
C GLU A 626 -0.60 7.90 1.99
N LEU A 627 0.34 7.69 2.91
CA LEU A 627 1.44 6.74 2.72
C LEU A 627 0.92 5.32 2.45
N GLY A 628 1.50 4.61 1.48
CA GLY A 628 1.11 3.22 1.21
C GLY A 628 1.62 2.26 2.28
N ALA A 629 2.80 2.57 2.84
CA ALA A 629 3.48 1.85 3.91
C ALA A 629 3.59 0.33 3.65
N ILE A 630 3.70 -0.10 2.39
CA ILE A 630 3.65 -1.54 2.04
C ILE A 630 4.83 -2.34 2.62
N ALA A 631 5.91 -1.66 3.03
CA ALA A 631 7.12 -2.23 3.60
C ALA A 631 7.09 -2.27 5.15
N GLY A 632 5.91 -2.28 5.77
CA GLY A 632 5.76 -2.32 7.22
C GLY A 632 5.98 -0.94 7.86
N LEU A 633 6.85 -0.86 8.86
CA LEU A 633 7.08 0.35 9.66
C LEU A 633 8.04 1.36 9.02
N ASN A 634 8.71 0.99 7.93
CA ASN A 634 9.58 1.91 7.19
C ASN A 634 8.76 2.74 6.19
N MET A 635 8.42 3.96 6.59
CA MET A 635 7.49 4.85 5.86
C MET A 635 8.18 6.05 5.19
N ARG A 636 9.51 6.19 5.31
CA ARG A 636 10.30 7.29 4.74
C ARG A 636 9.72 8.67 5.05
N LEU A 637 9.47 8.93 6.33
CA LEU A 637 8.79 10.14 6.82
C LEU A 637 9.76 11.27 7.18
N GLU A 638 11.00 10.92 7.45
CA GLU A 638 11.97 11.77 8.14
C GLU A 638 12.24 13.07 7.36
N ASP A 639 12.50 12.96 6.06
CA ASP A 639 12.78 14.11 5.19
C ASP A 639 11.57 15.04 5.08
N PHE A 640 10.36 14.48 4.91
CA PHE A 640 9.16 15.28 4.75
C PHE A 640 8.73 15.96 6.06
N LEU A 641 8.72 15.23 7.18
CA LEU A 641 8.37 15.79 8.48
C LEU A 641 9.40 16.84 8.94
N THR A 642 10.67 16.65 8.60
CA THR A 642 11.70 17.67 8.82
C THR A 642 11.44 18.93 8.01
N HIS A 643 11.00 18.80 6.76
CA HIS A 643 10.69 19.95 5.90
C HIS A 643 9.49 20.78 6.41
N VAL A 644 8.42 20.12 6.85
CA VAL A 644 7.22 20.85 7.33
C VAL A 644 7.39 21.41 8.75
N SER A 645 8.31 20.87 9.55
CA SER A 645 8.68 21.46 10.85
C SER A 645 9.47 22.77 10.65
N PRO A 646 9.14 23.84 11.39
CA PRO A 646 9.94 25.07 11.37
C PRO A 646 11.27 24.95 12.16
N ASN A 647 11.41 23.97 13.04
CA ASN A 647 12.53 23.85 13.98
C ASN A 647 13.55 22.77 13.58
N ALA A 648 13.17 21.84 12.70
CA ALA A 648 14.02 20.74 12.27
C ALA A 648 14.83 21.08 11.00
N SER A 649 15.90 20.32 10.76
CA SER A 649 16.68 20.41 9.51
C SER A 649 17.39 19.09 9.22
N SER A 650 17.43 18.70 7.94
CA SER A 650 18.17 17.52 7.48
C SER A 650 18.64 17.73 6.03
N PRO A 651 19.68 17.02 5.57
CA PRO A 651 20.15 17.13 4.18
C PRO A 651 19.18 16.64 3.10
N GLY A 652 18.04 16.04 3.45
CA GLY A 652 17.00 15.56 2.51
C GLY A 652 15.72 16.40 2.55
N ALA A 653 15.66 17.39 3.44
CA ALA A 653 14.55 18.32 3.59
C ALA A 653 14.89 19.66 2.94
N LEU A 654 13.94 20.22 2.19
CA LEU A 654 14.01 21.60 1.75
C LEU A 654 13.96 22.51 2.97
N GLU A 655 15.02 23.30 3.14
CA GLU A 655 15.16 24.19 4.29
C GLU A 655 14.08 25.30 4.28
N LEU A 656 13.74 25.83 3.10
CA LEU A 656 12.76 26.89 2.95
C LEU A 656 11.50 26.36 2.28
N ASN A 657 10.35 26.89 2.71
CA ASN A 657 9.09 26.70 2.01
C ASN A 657 9.19 27.24 0.57
N ALA A 658 9.00 26.37 -0.41
CA ALA A 658 9.23 26.68 -1.82
C ALA A 658 8.23 27.69 -2.38
N ALA A 659 6.98 27.68 -1.91
CA ALA A 659 5.97 28.66 -2.31
C ALA A 659 6.27 30.05 -1.71
N TYR A 660 6.72 30.10 -0.45
CA TYR A 660 7.18 31.32 0.20
C TYR A 660 8.42 31.92 -0.48
N ALA A 661 9.40 31.09 -0.81
CA ALA A 661 10.65 31.49 -1.45
C ALA A 661 10.46 31.96 -2.92
N ASP A 662 9.35 31.64 -3.57
CA ASP A 662 9.09 32.05 -4.96
C ASP A 662 8.57 33.50 -5.04
N PRO A 663 9.36 34.45 -5.58
CA PRO A 663 8.95 35.85 -5.66
C PRO A 663 7.73 36.07 -6.57
N ARG A 664 7.41 35.12 -7.46
CA ARG A 664 6.22 35.21 -8.33
C ARG A 664 4.90 35.06 -7.55
N LEU A 665 4.97 34.54 -6.33
CA LEU A 665 3.83 34.42 -5.41
C LEU A 665 3.78 35.54 -4.36
N ALA A 666 4.69 36.53 -4.40
CA ALA A 666 4.66 37.65 -3.47
C ALA A 666 3.31 38.40 -3.52
N GLY A 667 2.65 38.55 -2.36
CA GLY A 667 1.30 39.13 -2.25
C GLY A 667 0.16 38.22 -2.72
N ARG A 668 0.46 37.00 -3.16
CA ARG A 668 -0.50 35.99 -3.65
C ARG A 668 -0.58 34.74 -2.76
N ARG A 669 0.31 34.61 -1.77
CA ARG A 669 0.28 33.53 -0.78
C ARG A 669 -0.86 33.70 0.21
N SER A 670 -1.15 32.62 0.91
CA SER A 670 -2.05 32.63 2.07
C SER A 670 -1.40 33.35 3.25
N ARG A 671 -2.20 34.04 4.05
CA ARG A 671 -1.77 34.64 5.34
C ARG A 671 -1.15 33.59 6.25
N ARG A 672 -1.68 32.36 6.25
CA ARG A 672 -1.19 31.27 7.12
C ARG A 672 0.24 30.85 6.78
N VAL A 673 0.56 30.72 5.50
CA VAL A 673 1.95 30.45 5.04
C VAL A 673 2.86 31.64 5.30
N GLU A 674 2.42 32.87 4.98
CA GLU A 674 3.20 34.09 5.25
C GLU A 674 3.55 34.20 6.74
N ALA A 675 2.57 34.05 7.63
CA ALA A 675 2.78 34.17 9.07
C ALA A 675 3.72 33.08 9.63
N LEU A 676 3.53 31.83 9.23
CA LEU A 676 4.39 30.72 9.65
C LEU A 676 5.83 30.94 9.18
N CYS A 677 6.01 31.28 7.90
CA CYS A 677 7.33 31.45 7.31
C CYS A 677 8.04 32.71 7.84
N GLU A 678 7.36 33.85 7.96
CA GLU A 678 7.94 35.09 8.50
C GLU A 678 8.44 34.90 9.94
N ALA A 679 7.69 34.17 10.76
CA ALA A 679 8.08 33.89 12.14
C ALA A 679 9.31 32.96 12.24
N ASN A 680 9.55 32.14 11.22
CA ASN A 680 10.55 31.07 11.24
C ASN A 680 11.62 31.20 10.13
N GLY A 681 11.86 32.42 9.63
CA GLY A 681 12.93 32.67 8.64
C GLY A 681 12.73 31.98 7.29
N GLY A 682 11.47 31.76 6.88
CA GLY A 682 11.09 31.08 5.65
C GLY A 682 10.91 29.57 5.77
N ARG A 683 11.03 29.01 6.99
CA ARG A 683 10.95 27.56 7.25
C ARG A 683 9.54 27.11 7.66
N GLY A 684 9.29 25.81 7.45
CA GLY A 684 8.05 25.12 7.81
C GLY A 684 6.95 25.25 6.74
N ALA A 685 5.94 24.38 6.84
CA ALA A 685 4.76 24.41 5.98
C ALA A 685 3.51 24.02 6.79
N PRO A 686 2.31 24.56 6.49
CA PRO A 686 1.08 24.12 7.13
C PRO A 686 0.85 22.61 6.95
N PHE A 687 0.76 21.88 8.08
CA PHE A 687 0.61 20.42 8.09
C PHE A 687 -0.20 19.99 9.32
N ASP A 688 -1.51 19.80 9.14
CA ASP A 688 -2.48 19.57 10.23
C ASP A 688 -2.67 18.09 10.57
N PHE A 689 -2.39 17.20 9.62
CA PHE A 689 -2.51 15.75 9.82
C PHE A 689 -1.61 14.98 8.85
N LEU A 690 -1.15 13.81 9.31
CA LEU A 690 -0.47 12.80 8.50
C LEU A 690 -1.42 11.63 8.26
N SER A 691 -1.67 11.27 7.00
CA SER A 691 -2.53 10.16 6.61
C SER A 691 -1.72 8.97 6.06
N ILE A 692 -2.15 7.76 6.43
CA ILE A 692 -1.46 6.50 6.11
C ILE A 692 -2.50 5.44 5.72
N HIS A 693 -2.24 4.68 4.67
CA HIS A 693 -3.02 3.50 4.32
C HIS A 693 -2.57 2.29 5.14
N THR A 694 -3.52 1.48 5.64
CA THR A 694 -3.20 0.25 6.36
C THR A 694 -3.94 -0.95 5.77
N TYR A 695 -3.20 -1.75 5.02
CA TYR A 695 -3.66 -2.98 4.38
C TYR A 695 -3.00 -4.21 5.00
N ASN A 696 -3.17 -4.39 6.31
CA ASN A 696 -2.44 -5.40 7.07
C ASN A 696 -3.33 -5.99 8.17
N ASP A 697 -2.80 -6.98 8.89
CA ASP A 697 -3.37 -7.36 10.18
C ASP A 697 -3.48 -6.14 11.13
N SER A 698 -4.29 -6.31 12.17
CA SER A 698 -4.64 -5.23 13.10
C SER A 698 -3.44 -4.71 13.90
N GLU A 699 -2.46 -5.58 14.17
CA GLU A 699 -1.25 -5.21 14.90
C GLU A 699 -0.36 -4.29 14.08
N MET A 700 -0.03 -4.70 12.86
CA MET A 700 0.77 -3.90 11.94
C MET A 700 0.05 -2.60 11.55
N ALA A 701 -1.27 -2.64 11.36
CA ALA A 701 -2.07 -1.46 11.08
C ALA A 701 -1.97 -0.42 12.21
N ALA A 702 -2.11 -0.83 13.47
CA ALA A 702 -1.94 0.06 14.62
C ALA A 702 -0.48 0.52 14.77
N ALA A 703 0.48 -0.39 14.60
CA ALA A 703 1.90 -0.10 14.75
C ALA A 703 2.39 0.96 13.75
N LYS A 704 1.88 0.97 12.52
CA LYS A 704 2.18 2.04 11.54
C LYS A 704 1.73 3.41 12.01
N LEU A 705 0.51 3.53 12.52
CA LEU A 705 -0.03 4.80 13.01
C LEU A 705 0.76 5.30 14.24
N ILE A 706 1.08 4.38 15.16
CA ILE A 706 1.90 4.67 16.33
C ILE A 706 3.31 5.10 15.91
N ARG A 707 3.97 4.36 15.01
CA ARG A 707 5.32 4.66 14.53
C ARG A 707 5.37 6.00 13.81
N ALA A 708 4.35 6.35 13.05
CA ALA A 708 4.29 7.64 12.38
C ALA A 708 4.25 8.81 13.38
N LYS A 709 3.47 8.67 14.47
CA LYS A 709 3.48 9.66 15.56
C LYS A 709 4.83 9.70 16.28
N GLU A 710 5.44 8.55 16.53
CA GLU A 710 6.78 8.46 17.11
C GLU A 710 7.81 9.23 16.29
N VAL A 711 7.88 8.97 14.97
CA VAL A 711 8.83 9.66 14.08
C VAL A 711 8.59 11.17 14.10
N ALA A 712 7.33 11.62 14.10
CA ALA A 712 7.02 13.04 14.21
C ALA A 712 7.56 13.63 15.52
N LEU A 713 7.30 12.98 16.66
CA LEU A 713 7.78 13.43 17.97
C LEU A 713 9.31 13.33 18.12
N GLU A 714 9.97 12.38 17.44
CA GLU A 714 11.44 12.27 17.38
C GLU A 714 12.07 13.46 16.64
N ILE A 715 11.39 14.00 15.62
CA ILE A 715 11.86 15.12 14.79
C ILE A 715 11.61 16.46 15.47
N ASP A 716 10.38 16.71 15.92
CA ASP A 716 10.00 17.95 16.56
C ASP A 716 8.86 17.70 17.57
N PRO A 717 9.20 17.38 18.84
CA PRO A 717 8.22 16.98 19.83
C PRO A 717 7.25 18.10 20.24
N GLU A 718 7.67 19.36 20.13
CA GLU A 718 6.85 20.52 20.48
C GLU A 718 5.90 20.85 19.32
N TYR A 719 6.39 20.91 18.09
CA TYR A 719 5.56 21.23 16.93
C TYR A 719 4.54 20.14 16.61
N PHE A 720 4.93 18.87 16.73
CA PHE A 720 4.07 17.74 16.39
C PHE A 720 3.31 17.16 17.58
N GLU A 721 3.29 17.82 18.74
CA GLU A 721 2.58 17.35 19.94
C GLU A 721 1.12 16.98 19.62
N THR A 722 0.43 17.85 18.88
CA THR A 722 -1.00 17.72 18.54
C THR A 722 -1.24 17.23 17.11
N LEU A 723 -0.19 16.87 16.36
CA LEU A 723 -0.33 16.36 15.00
C LEU A 723 -1.23 15.12 15.00
N ALA A 724 -2.32 15.17 14.22
CA ALA A 724 -3.22 14.05 14.06
C ALA A 724 -2.64 13.01 13.09
N ILE A 725 -2.63 11.74 13.51
CA ILE A 725 -2.31 10.61 12.62
C ILE A 725 -3.60 9.91 12.23
N VAL A 726 -3.96 9.98 10.95
CA VAL A 726 -5.22 9.47 10.41
C VAL A 726 -4.98 8.36 9.39
N ASN A 727 -6.05 7.67 9.00
CA ASN A 727 -5.96 6.56 8.07
C ASN A 727 -7.02 6.67 6.98
N HIS A 728 -6.67 7.25 5.86
CA HIS A 728 -7.67 7.48 4.82
C HIS A 728 -7.95 6.26 3.92
N GLU A 729 -7.30 5.12 4.13
CA GLU A 729 -7.69 3.87 3.46
C GLU A 729 -7.31 2.63 4.29
N THR A 730 -8.31 2.01 4.90
CA THR A 730 -8.08 0.90 5.84
C THR A 730 -8.95 -0.32 5.56
N VAL A 731 -8.34 -1.51 5.57
CA VAL A 731 -8.99 -2.82 5.45
C VAL A 731 -7.94 -3.91 5.76
N PRO A 732 -8.30 -5.11 6.26
CA PRO A 732 -7.33 -6.19 6.47
C PRO A 732 -6.52 -6.51 5.21
N ILE A 733 -7.20 -6.60 4.06
CA ILE A 733 -6.60 -6.78 2.74
C ILE A 733 -7.54 -6.25 1.67
N TRP A 734 -7.03 -5.41 0.77
CA TRP A 734 -7.85 -4.79 -0.28
C TRP A 734 -7.92 -5.63 -1.56
N GLN A 735 -6.97 -6.54 -1.79
CA GLN A 735 -6.91 -7.36 -3.00
C GLN A 735 -7.82 -8.60 -2.89
N PRO A 736 -8.25 -9.19 -4.02
CA PRO A 736 -8.89 -10.49 -4.03
C PRO A 736 -7.98 -11.55 -3.37
N ILE A 737 -8.52 -12.23 -2.36
CA ILE A 737 -7.79 -13.23 -1.59
C ILE A 737 -7.81 -14.56 -2.35
N ALA A 738 -6.64 -15.11 -2.63
CA ALA A 738 -6.52 -16.42 -3.27
C ALA A 738 -7.02 -17.54 -2.34
N ASP A 739 -6.63 -17.50 -1.06
CA ASP A 739 -7.06 -18.44 -0.03
C ASP A 739 -8.57 -18.35 0.27
N PRO A 740 -9.39 -19.35 -0.14
CA PRO A 740 -10.82 -19.34 0.12
C PRO A 740 -11.18 -19.30 1.60
N GLY A 741 -10.31 -19.87 2.46
CA GLY A 741 -10.50 -19.85 3.91
C GLY A 741 -10.28 -18.45 4.46
N ALA A 742 -9.14 -17.81 4.20
CA ALA A 742 -8.91 -16.44 4.65
C ALA A 742 -9.98 -15.46 4.14
N ALA A 743 -10.51 -15.69 2.94
CA ALA A 743 -11.56 -14.87 2.36
C ALA A 743 -12.92 -14.94 3.10
N GLU A 744 -13.11 -15.90 4.03
CA GLU A 744 -14.28 -15.98 4.92
C GLU A 744 -14.39 -14.78 5.88
N MET A 745 -13.31 -14.05 6.14
CA MET A 745 -13.35 -12.85 6.99
C MET A 745 -14.30 -11.76 6.49
N TYR A 746 -14.60 -11.76 5.18
CA TYR A 746 -15.57 -10.85 4.55
C TYR A 746 -16.98 -11.43 4.44
N LEU A 747 -17.22 -12.66 4.88
CA LEU A 747 -18.55 -13.28 4.89
C LEU A 747 -19.30 -13.05 6.22
N GLY A 748 -18.74 -12.24 7.12
CA GLY A 748 -19.40 -11.84 8.36
C GLY A 748 -19.10 -12.74 9.56
N ASN A 749 -18.00 -13.49 9.57
CA ASN A 749 -17.65 -14.40 10.68
C ASN A 749 -17.11 -13.71 11.95
N GLY A 750 -17.22 -12.38 12.07
CA GLY A 750 -16.72 -11.59 13.21
C GLY A 750 -15.26 -11.14 13.12
N TYR A 751 -14.44 -11.68 12.20
CA TYR A 751 -13.03 -11.30 12.08
C TYR A 751 -12.85 -9.81 11.76
N PHE A 752 -13.58 -9.27 10.78
CA PHE A 752 -13.40 -7.89 10.34
C PHE A 752 -13.76 -6.85 11.42
N PRO A 753 -14.90 -6.97 12.15
CA PRO A 753 -15.18 -6.15 13.34
C PRO A 753 -14.10 -6.25 14.43
N THR A 754 -13.62 -7.45 14.75
CA THR A 754 -12.59 -7.61 15.80
C THR A 754 -11.23 -7.06 15.41
N TRP A 755 -10.87 -7.15 14.12
CA TRP A 755 -9.68 -6.50 13.56
C TRP A 755 -9.74 -4.98 13.79
N ALA A 756 -10.88 -4.36 13.50
CA ALA A 756 -11.05 -2.92 13.70
C ALA A 756 -11.01 -2.54 15.19
N ALA A 757 -11.70 -3.30 16.04
CA ALA A 757 -11.68 -3.10 17.49
C ALA A 757 -10.27 -3.24 18.09
N ASN A 758 -9.47 -4.18 17.60
CA ASN A 758 -8.09 -4.36 18.06
C ASN A 758 -7.19 -3.18 17.69
N ILE A 759 -7.36 -2.59 16.50
CA ILE A 759 -6.66 -1.34 16.12
C ILE A 759 -7.00 -0.24 17.13
N VAL A 760 -8.29 0.02 17.37
CA VAL A 760 -8.72 1.07 18.34
C VAL A 760 -8.15 0.81 19.72
N GLY A 761 -8.25 -0.43 20.22
CA GLY A 761 -7.76 -0.80 21.55
C GLY A 761 -6.25 -0.54 21.71
N ARG A 762 -5.44 -0.83 20.68
CA ARG A 762 -3.99 -0.57 20.68
C ARG A 762 -3.68 0.93 20.65
N LEU A 763 -4.40 1.70 19.84
CA LEU A 763 -4.23 3.17 19.77
C LEU A 763 -4.60 3.84 21.09
N LEU A 764 -5.73 3.45 21.69
CA LEU A 764 -6.16 3.97 23.00
C LEU A 764 -5.19 3.57 24.10
N GLN A 765 -4.67 2.33 24.10
CA GLN A 765 -3.64 1.92 25.05
C GLN A 765 -2.39 2.80 24.95
N ARG A 766 -1.91 3.07 23.72
CA ARG A 766 -0.76 3.97 23.53
C ARG A 766 -1.06 5.39 24.01
N ALA A 767 -2.26 5.89 23.78
CA ALA A 767 -2.69 7.22 24.21
C ALA A 767 -2.87 7.34 25.73
N ALA A 768 -3.23 6.25 26.41
CA ALA A 768 -3.27 6.20 27.88
C ALA A 768 -1.86 6.31 28.48
N ASP A 769 -0.86 5.71 27.81
CA ASP A 769 0.54 5.81 28.22
C ASP A 769 1.16 7.18 27.91
N ASP A 770 0.76 7.81 26.81
CA ASP A 770 1.23 9.13 26.38
C ASP A 770 0.11 9.90 25.65
N PRO A 771 -0.47 10.94 26.28
CA PRO A 771 -1.60 11.69 25.71
C PRO A 771 -1.33 12.35 24.37
N ARG A 772 -0.06 12.54 23.99
CA ARG A 772 0.29 13.08 22.66
C ARG A 772 -0.15 12.17 21.52
N TYR A 773 -0.38 10.88 21.79
CA TYR A 773 -0.90 9.90 20.82
C TYR A 773 -2.43 9.92 20.69
N ALA A 774 -3.14 10.78 21.44
CA ALA A 774 -4.59 10.87 21.44
C ALA A 774 -5.17 11.70 20.28
N TYR A 775 -4.43 11.92 19.18
CA TYR A 775 -4.84 12.75 18.05
C TYR A 775 -4.91 11.91 16.77
N GLY A 776 -6.12 11.65 16.25
CA GLY A 776 -6.29 10.88 15.02
C GLY A 776 -7.63 10.16 14.89
N GLY A 777 -7.64 9.08 14.11
CA GLY A 777 -8.73 8.10 14.11
C GLY A 777 -9.67 8.12 12.91
N GLU A 778 -9.70 9.19 12.09
CA GLU A 778 -10.48 9.21 10.83
C GLU A 778 -9.97 8.06 9.93
N ALA A 779 -10.71 6.95 9.94
CA ALA A 779 -10.28 5.65 9.41
C ALA A 779 -11.30 5.08 8.41
N PRO A 780 -11.59 5.76 7.27
CA PRO A 780 -12.53 5.26 6.29
C PRO A 780 -12.20 3.85 5.78
N LEU A 781 -13.21 2.98 5.83
CA LEU A 781 -13.10 1.60 5.38
C LEU A 781 -13.07 1.53 3.86
N MET A 782 -12.04 0.87 3.33
CA MET A 782 -11.91 0.66 1.90
C MET A 782 -12.94 -0.36 1.40
N GLY A 783 -13.61 -0.03 0.30
CA GLY A 783 -14.44 -0.93 -0.49
C GLY A 783 -14.27 -0.68 -1.98
N TRP A 784 -14.31 -1.74 -2.80
CA TRP A 784 -14.17 -1.60 -4.25
C TRP A 784 -15.29 -0.77 -4.88
N PRO A 785 -15.14 -0.25 -6.11
CA PRO A 785 -16.06 0.75 -6.68
C PRO A 785 -17.52 0.31 -6.72
N GLY A 786 -17.78 -0.96 -7.07
CA GLY A 786 -19.12 -1.54 -7.01
C GLY A 786 -19.40 -2.32 -5.73
N ILE A 787 -20.66 -2.39 -5.33
CA ILE A 787 -21.12 -3.26 -4.24
C ILE A 787 -20.87 -4.71 -4.64
N ARG A 788 -20.26 -5.46 -3.73
CA ARG A 788 -19.97 -6.88 -3.93
C ARG A 788 -21.26 -7.71 -3.98
N GLN A 789 -21.34 -8.59 -4.97
CA GLN A 789 -22.53 -9.38 -5.25
C GLN A 789 -22.52 -10.70 -4.51
N ASN A 790 -23.65 -11.04 -3.89
CA ASN A 790 -23.89 -12.23 -3.10
C ASN A 790 -22.71 -12.52 -2.14
N TRP A 791 -22.09 -13.69 -2.29
CA TRP A 791 -21.07 -14.25 -1.40
C TRP A 791 -19.67 -14.16 -1.99
N SER A 792 -19.42 -13.19 -2.88
CA SER A 792 -18.08 -12.91 -3.38
C SER A 792 -17.16 -12.53 -2.22
N THR A 793 -15.93 -13.04 -2.24
CA THR A 793 -15.02 -13.01 -1.10
C THR A 793 -14.11 -11.78 -1.07
N LEU A 794 -14.57 -10.68 -1.66
CA LEU A 794 -13.86 -9.39 -1.66
C LEU A 794 -14.44 -8.48 -0.56
N ASN A 795 -13.62 -7.56 -0.06
CA ASN A 795 -13.99 -6.64 1.02
C ASN A 795 -15.19 -5.77 0.62
N ASP A 796 -16.16 -5.72 1.52
CA ASP A 796 -17.28 -4.79 1.50
C ASP A 796 -17.94 -4.77 2.88
N VAL A 797 -18.66 -3.69 3.18
CA VAL A 797 -19.46 -3.56 4.40
C VAL A 797 -20.95 -3.82 4.14
N VAL A 798 -21.34 -3.92 2.87
CA VAL A 798 -22.68 -4.33 2.42
C VAL A 798 -22.60 -5.39 1.33
N ARG A 799 -23.69 -6.13 1.10
CA ARG A 799 -23.79 -7.11 0.01
C ARG A 799 -25.00 -6.85 -0.86
N ARG A 800 -24.81 -6.95 -2.18
CA ARG A 800 -25.91 -6.93 -3.16
C ARG A 800 -26.36 -8.36 -3.42
N ILE A 801 -27.53 -8.73 -2.95
CA ILE A 801 -28.11 -10.07 -3.10
C ILE A 801 -29.04 -10.10 -4.30
N ARG A 802 -28.86 -11.09 -5.19
CA ARG A 802 -29.81 -11.34 -6.28
C ARG A 802 -30.96 -12.19 -5.78
N VAL A 803 -32.18 -11.69 -5.98
CA VAL A 803 -33.43 -12.32 -5.56
C VAL A 803 -34.34 -12.37 -6.76
N GLU A 804 -34.67 -13.57 -7.24
CA GLU A 804 -35.54 -13.81 -8.40
C GLU A 804 -35.37 -12.78 -9.56
N ASP A 805 -36.22 -11.75 -9.61
CA ASP A 805 -36.29 -10.71 -10.65
C ASP A 805 -35.61 -9.37 -10.29
N ARG A 806 -35.02 -9.24 -9.09
CA ARG A 806 -34.41 -8.00 -8.58
C ARG A 806 -33.07 -8.20 -7.86
N SER A 807 -32.56 -7.13 -7.27
CA SER A 807 -31.40 -7.18 -6.37
C SER A 807 -31.63 -6.27 -5.17
N GLU A 808 -31.27 -6.78 -3.99
CA GLU A 808 -31.41 -6.10 -2.71
C GLU A 808 -30.05 -5.83 -2.10
N VAL A 809 -29.91 -4.81 -1.26
CA VAL A 809 -28.66 -4.54 -0.54
C VAL A 809 -28.89 -4.76 0.95
N ILE A 810 -28.05 -5.60 1.55
CA ILE A 810 -28.09 -5.91 2.98
C ILE A 810 -26.81 -5.44 3.68
N ALA A 811 -26.93 -5.11 4.97
CA ALA A 811 -25.82 -4.68 5.80
C ALA A 811 -24.96 -5.89 6.20
N GLY A 812 -23.63 -5.75 6.11
CA GLY A 812 -22.69 -6.69 6.69
C GLY A 812 -22.44 -6.40 8.18
N PRO A 813 -21.87 -7.34 8.94
CA PRO A 813 -21.57 -7.12 10.36
C PRO A 813 -20.66 -5.92 10.63
N MET A 814 -19.72 -5.62 9.73
CA MET A 814 -18.86 -4.44 9.84
C MET A 814 -19.65 -3.13 9.73
N PHE A 815 -20.76 -3.11 8.98
CA PHE A 815 -21.61 -1.94 8.89
C PHE A 815 -22.24 -1.60 10.25
N HIS A 816 -22.78 -2.62 10.93
CA HIS A 816 -23.36 -2.47 12.26
C HIS A 816 -22.32 -2.16 13.33
N PHE A 817 -21.14 -2.73 13.21
CA PHE A 817 -20.01 -2.41 14.09
C PHE A 817 -19.68 -0.91 14.05
N VAL A 818 -19.54 -0.32 12.85
CA VAL A 818 -19.27 1.12 12.71
C VAL A 818 -20.42 1.96 13.26
N ASN A 819 -21.67 1.57 13.01
CA ASN A 819 -22.83 2.24 13.57
C ASN A 819 -22.75 2.33 15.09
N LEU A 820 -22.52 1.19 15.76
CA LEU A 820 -22.40 1.13 17.23
C LEU A 820 -21.15 1.87 17.73
N LEU A 821 -20.00 1.70 17.08
CA LEU A 821 -18.74 2.35 17.46
C LEU A 821 -18.86 3.88 17.43
N SER A 822 -19.56 4.44 16.43
CA SER A 822 -19.77 5.89 16.27
C SER A 822 -20.53 6.53 17.44
N THR A 823 -21.15 5.71 18.29
CA THR A 823 -21.92 6.17 19.44
C THR A 823 -21.05 6.43 20.67
N LEU A 824 -19.79 5.99 20.66
CA LEU A 824 -18.81 6.34 21.70
C LEU A 824 -18.44 7.84 21.60
N ARG A 825 -17.98 8.43 22.71
CA ARG A 825 -17.50 9.81 22.78
C ARG A 825 -15.98 9.85 22.84
N ASP A 826 -15.41 11.03 23.10
CA ASP A 826 -13.97 11.24 23.16
C ASP A 826 -13.35 10.83 24.51
N ASP A 827 -14.13 10.45 25.51
CA ASP A 827 -13.69 10.14 26.87
C ASP A 827 -13.54 8.61 27.12
N PHE A 828 -12.38 8.06 26.83
CA PHE A 828 -12.17 6.63 26.92
C PHE A 828 -11.62 6.19 28.27
N ARG A 829 -12.24 5.14 28.81
CA ARG A 829 -11.65 4.23 29.81
C ARG A 829 -11.14 3.01 29.07
N VAL A 830 -9.85 2.73 29.19
CA VAL A 830 -9.17 1.66 28.44
C VAL A 830 -9.21 0.37 29.24
N LEU A 831 -9.58 -0.73 28.60
CA LEU A 831 -9.46 -2.08 29.16
C LEU A 831 -8.25 -2.74 28.49
N PRO A 832 -7.07 -2.75 29.14
CA PRO A 832 -5.82 -3.13 28.50
C PRO A 832 -5.90 -4.51 27.86
N PRO A 833 -5.42 -4.68 26.60
CA PRO A 833 -5.42 -5.96 25.94
C PRO A 833 -4.63 -7.02 26.73
N LYS A 834 -5.17 -8.23 26.81
CA LYS A 834 -4.54 -9.42 27.40
C LYS A 834 -4.44 -10.51 26.34
N GLN A 835 -3.30 -11.18 26.29
CA GLN A 835 -3.12 -12.34 25.41
C GLN A 835 -3.73 -13.59 26.06
N VAL A 836 -4.59 -14.30 25.33
CA VAL A 836 -5.19 -15.59 25.74
C VAL A 836 -5.05 -16.57 24.58
N GLY A 837 -4.06 -17.46 24.64
CA GLY A 837 -3.67 -18.26 23.48
C GLY A 837 -3.31 -17.34 22.30
N GLY A 838 -3.88 -17.59 21.12
CA GLY A 838 -3.71 -16.72 19.95
C GLY A 838 -4.60 -15.46 19.93
N HIS A 839 -5.45 -15.24 20.95
CA HIS A 839 -6.36 -14.10 21.00
C HIS A 839 -5.80 -12.91 21.77
N SER A 840 -5.85 -11.72 21.18
CA SER A 840 -5.77 -10.45 21.89
C SER A 840 -7.16 -10.06 22.38
N VAL A 841 -7.37 -10.06 23.70
CA VAL A 841 -8.66 -9.79 24.36
C VAL A 841 -8.60 -8.46 25.10
N GLY A 842 -9.43 -7.51 24.72
CA GLY A 842 -9.43 -6.17 25.33
C GLY A 842 -10.75 -5.45 25.18
N GLY A 843 -10.74 -4.15 25.46
CA GLY A 843 -11.91 -3.32 25.28
C GLY A 843 -11.68 -1.88 25.66
N PHE A 844 -12.74 -1.10 25.61
CA PHE A 844 -12.76 0.30 26.02
C PHE A 844 -14.20 0.72 26.28
N ALA A 845 -14.36 1.73 27.13
CA ALA A 845 -15.66 2.29 27.46
C ALA A 845 -15.65 3.80 27.34
N SER A 846 -16.80 4.38 26.99
CA SER A 846 -17.02 5.83 27.00
C SER A 846 -18.38 6.11 27.63
N ALA A 847 -18.44 7.20 28.40
CA ALA A 847 -19.66 7.63 29.04
C ALA A 847 -20.38 8.65 28.14
N THR A 848 -21.70 8.60 28.14
CA THR A 848 -22.54 9.67 27.63
C THR A 848 -23.30 10.32 28.78
N GLU A 849 -24.03 11.40 28.50
CA GLU A 849 -24.91 12.02 29.50
C GLU A 849 -25.98 11.07 30.04
N ARG A 850 -26.27 9.95 29.36
CA ARG A 850 -27.41 9.07 29.66
C ARG A 850 -27.06 7.61 29.90
N ASP A 851 -25.91 7.16 29.42
CA ASP A 851 -25.52 5.75 29.42
C ASP A 851 -23.99 5.59 29.44
N LEU A 852 -23.54 4.39 29.78
CA LEU A 852 -22.16 3.93 29.63
C LEU A 852 -22.13 2.91 28.48
N ARG A 853 -21.18 3.08 27.56
CA ARG A 853 -21.02 2.21 26.39
C ARG A 853 -19.68 1.52 26.47
N ILE A 854 -19.68 0.20 26.42
CA ILE A 854 -18.50 -0.64 26.59
C ILE A 854 -18.36 -1.51 25.34
N LEU A 855 -17.20 -1.47 24.70
CA LEU A 855 -16.82 -2.37 23.63
C LEU A 855 -15.82 -3.39 24.16
N LEU A 856 -16.10 -4.67 23.93
CA LEU A 856 -15.20 -5.79 24.17
C LEU A 856 -14.88 -6.50 22.87
N TYR A 857 -13.66 -6.99 22.73
CA TYR A 857 -13.28 -7.79 21.57
C TYR A 857 -12.29 -8.90 21.95
N SER A 858 -12.32 -9.98 21.16
CA SER A 858 -11.30 -11.03 21.15
C SER A 858 -10.84 -11.21 19.71
N HIS A 859 -9.59 -10.88 19.39
CA HIS A 859 -9.08 -10.94 18.02
C HIS A 859 -7.92 -11.92 17.87
N HIS A 860 -8.03 -12.86 16.94
CA HIS A 860 -7.00 -13.81 16.56
C HIS A 860 -6.60 -13.59 15.09
N GLY A 861 -5.53 -12.83 14.85
CA GLY A 861 -5.12 -12.41 13.50
C GLY A 861 -4.79 -13.57 12.54
N GLN A 862 -4.37 -14.72 13.08
CA GLN A 862 -4.05 -15.92 12.29
C GLN A 862 -5.26 -16.85 12.05
N ASP A 863 -6.47 -16.48 12.51
CA ASP A 863 -7.71 -17.24 12.32
C ASP A 863 -8.75 -16.44 11.53
N PRO A 864 -8.50 -16.14 10.24
CA PRO A 864 -9.43 -15.38 9.41
C PRO A 864 -10.76 -16.11 9.15
N GLN A 865 -10.88 -17.39 9.54
CA GLN A 865 -12.09 -18.19 9.44
C GLN A 865 -12.93 -18.20 10.73
N SER A 866 -12.43 -17.65 11.82
CA SER A 866 -13.06 -17.69 13.15
C SER A 866 -13.41 -19.12 13.59
N ARG A 867 -12.44 -20.03 13.49
CA ARG A 867 -12.57 -21.45 13.81
C ARG A 867 -12.12 -21.83 15.21
N SER A 868 -11.35 -21.00 15.89
CA SER A 868 -11.03 -21.21 17.30
C SER A 868 -12.33 -21.33 18.11
N ASP A 869 -12.45 -22.39 18.90
CA ASP A 869 -13.59 -22.58 19.82
C ASP A 869 -13.32 -21.98 21.21
N THR A 870 -12.27 -21.16 21.36
CA THR A 870 -11.98 -20.38 22.57
C THR A 870 -13.20 -19.55 22.98
N ALA A 871 -13.62 -19.72 24.22
CA ALA A 871 -14.71 -18.96 24.83
C ALA A 871 -14.18 -18.12 26.01
N LEU A 872 -14.62 -16.87 26.09
CA LEU A 872 -14.20 -15.94 27.13
C LEU A 872 -15.42 -15.50 27.94
N GLN A 873 -15.27 -15.46 29.26
CA GLN A 873 -16.25 -14.87 30.17
C GLN A 873 -15.61 -13.66 30.84
N ILE A 874 -16.11 -12.48 30.52
CA ILE A 874 -15.60 -11.21 31.01
C ILE A 874 -16.49 -10.72 32.14
N GLY A 875 -15.97 -10.73 33.37
CA GLY A 875 -16.61 -10.12 34.52
C GLY A 875 -16.32 -8.62 34.58
N PHE A 876 -17.35 -7.82 34.84
CA PHE A 876 -17.23 -6.40 35.07
C PHE A 876 -17.64 -6.06 36.50
N GLU A 877 -16.91 -5.12 37.08
CA GLU A 877 -17.31 -4.41 38.28
C GLU A 877 -17.32 -2.92 37.94
N LEU A 878 -18.52 -2.35 37.83
CA LEU A 878 -18.73 -0.92 37.64
C LEU A 878 -18.76 -0.25 39.00
N ILE A 879 -17.87 0.72 39.22
CA ILE A 879 -17.74 1.47 40.47
C ILE A 879 -18.21 2.89 40.23
N GLY A 880 -19.03 3.41 41.14
CA GLY A 880 -19.44 4.81 41.11
C GLY A 880 -20.61 5.12 40.17
N ILE A 881 -21.43 4.11 39.87
CA ILE A 881 -22.65 4.31 39.08
C ILE A 881 -23.71 5.02 39.94
N GLU A 882 -24.26 6.11 39.43
CA GLU A 882 -25.25 6.91 40.20
C GLU A 882 -26.65 6.29 40.18
N TRP A 883 -26.93 5.45 39.18
CA TRP A 883 -28.22 4.80 38.98
C TRP A 883 -28.44 3.63 39.95
N GLU A 884 -29.61 3.59 40.60
CA GLU A 884 -29.97 2.51 41.52
C GLU A 884 -30.23 1.20 40.78
N THR A 885 -31.01 1.26 39.70
CA THR A 885 -31.30 0.12 38.84
C THR A 885 -30.84 0.42 37.43
N ILE A 886 -30.08 -0.51 36.85
CA ILE A 886 -29.53 -0.40 35.52
C ILE A 886 -30.12 -1.47 34.59
N GLU A 887 -30.26 -1.10 33.33
CA GLU A 887 -30.49 -2.01 32.23
C GLU A 887 -29.20 -2.19 31.44
N ILE A 888 -28.90 -3.45 31.12
CA ILE A 888 -27.74 -3.85 30.32
C ILE A 888 -28.24 -4.46 29.02
N LEU A 889 -27.88 -3.84 27.90
CA LEU A 889 -28.14 -4.33 26.54
C LEU A 889 -26.84 -4.79 25.91
N GLN A 890 -26.81 -5.99 25.33
CA GLN A 890 -25.63 -6.52 24.64
C GLN A 890 -25.93 -6.80 23.17
N TYR A 891 -25.07 -6.29 22.30
CA TYR A 891 -25.02 -6.62 20.88
C TYR A 891 -23.75 -7.42 20.62
N ARG A 892 -23.90 -8.73 20.37
CA ARG A 892 -22.78 -9.60 20.00
C ARG A 892 -22.66 -9.65 18.48
N ILE A 893 -21.46 -9.39 17.97
CA ILE A 893 -21.10 -9.50 16.56
C ILE A 893 -20.00 -10.55 16.46
N ASP A 894 -20.38 -11.76 16.11
CA ASP A 894 -19.50 -12.91 15.96
C ASP A 894 -20.00 -13.81 14.81
N ARG A 895 -19.44 -15.02 14.65
CA ARG A 895 -19.86 -15.93 13.57
C ARG A 895 -21.31 -16.42 13.69
N ASP A 896 -21.90 -16.32 14.88
CA ASP A 896 -23.20 -16.90 15.24
C ASP A 896 -24.27 -15.82 15.58
N HIS A 897 -23.85 -14.59 15.89
CA HIS A 897 -24.74 -13.49 16.31
C HIS A 897 -24.56 -12.24 15.46
N ASN A 898 -25.69 -11.59 15.10
CA ASN A 898 -25.73 -10.44 14.19
C ASN A 898 -24.93 -10.69 12.91
N SER A 899 -25.07 -11.91 12.38
CA SER A 899 -24.31 -12.40 11.25
C SER A 899 -25.13 -13.39 10.41
N TYR A 900 -25.06 -13.21 9.10
CA TYR A 900 -25.55 -14.16 8.12
C TYR A 900 -24.52 -15.23 7.73
N TYR A 901 -23.35 -15.26 8.38
CA TYR A 901 -22.20 -16.09 7.97
C TYR A 901 -22.52 -17.59 7.76
N PRO A 902 -23.25 -18.28 8.66
CA PRO A 902 -23.55 -19.71 8.46
C PRO A 902 -24.35 -19.96 7.17
N LEU A 903 -25.28 -19.07 6.83
CA LEU A 903 -26.07 -19.15 5.59
C LEU A 903 -25.22 -18.77 4.37
N ALA A 904 -24.47 -17.68 4.45
CA ALA A 904 -23.59 -17.23 3.37
C ALA A 904 -22.57 -18.30 3.00
N LYS A 905 -21.96 -18.97 3.98
CA LYS A 905 -21.05 -20.10 3.77
C LYS A 905 -21.75 -21.26 3.05
N LYS A 906 -22.89 -21.72 3.59
CA LYS A 906 -23.69 -22.79 2.98
C LYS A 906 -24.11 -22.47 1.54
N MET A 907 -24.44 -21.21 1.26
CA MET A 907 -24.85 -20.76 -0.07
C MET A 907 -23.67 -20.60 -1.03
N ARG A 908 -22.52 -20.10 -0.56
CA ARG A 908 -21.27 -20.01 -1.33
C ARG A 908 -20.82 -21.40 -1.78
N ASP A 909 -20.96 -22.40 -0.94
CA ASP A 909 -20.49 -23.76 -1.20
C ASP A 909 -21.42 -24.55 -2.15
N ARG A 910 -22.48 -23.92 -2.68
CA ARG A 910 -23.33 -24.52 -3.73
C ARG A 910 -22.59 -24.58 -5.07
N PRO A 911 -22.92 -25.54 -5.95
CA PRO A 911 -22.35 -25.60 -7.30
C PRO A 911 -22.58 -24.32 -8.11
N GLY A 912 -21.55 -23.86 -8.80
CA GLY A 912 -21.59 -22.65 -9.62
C GLY A 912 -20.75 -21.51 -9.05
N ARG A 913 -20.90 -20.33 -9.63
CA ARG A 913 -20.22 -19.12 -9.14
C ARG A 913 -21.05 -18.47 -8.04
N PRO A 914 -20.51 -18.23 -6.83
CA PRO A 914 -21.27 -17.64 -5.73
C PRO A 914 -21.92 -16.30 -6.07
N GLN A 915 -21.25 -15.48 -6.88
CA GLN A 915 -21.77 -14.20 -7.37
C GLN A 915 -22.96 -14.35 -8.33
N ASP A 916 -23.16 -15.51 -8.95
CA ASP A 916 -24.22 -15.72 -9.94
C ASP A 916 -25.48 -16.37 -9.33
N LEU A 917 -25.42 -16.76 -8.05
CA LEU A 917 -26.55 -17.35 -7.33
C LEU A 917 -27.77 -16.40 -7.33
N VAL A 918 -28.95 -16.95 -7.54
CA VAL A 918 -30.22 -16.25 -7.38
C VAL A 918 -30.97 -16.92 -6.23
N LEU A 919 -31.27 -16.16 -5.19
CA LEU A 919 -32.02 -16.66 -4.04
C LEU A 919 -33.52 -16.63 -4.33
N SER A 920 -34.26 -17.57 -3.73
CA SER A 920 -35.71 -17.43 -3.59
C SER A 920 -36.06 -16.34 -2.56
N GLU A 921 -37.31 -15.88 -2.55
CA GLU A 921 -37.80 -14.95 -1.52
C GLU A 921 -37.58 -15.47 -0.10
N ASP A 922 -37.84 -16.76 0.16
CA ASP A 922 -37.66 -17.35 1.49
C ASP A 922 -36.19 -17.39 1.92
N GLU A 923 -35.28 -17.72 1.00
CA GLU A 923 -33.85 -17.72 1.25
C GLU A 923 -33.33 -16.30 1.51
N PHE A 924 -33.81 -15.32 0.75
CA PHE A 924 -33.47 -13.92 0.95
C PHE A 924 -34.00 -13.42 2.29
N LYS A 925 -35.24 -13.75 2.65
CA LYS A 925 -35.83 -13.36 3.92
C LYS A 925 -35.01 -13.87 5.11
N GLU A 926 -34.60 -15.14 5.10
CA GLU A 926 -33.76 -15.70 6.18
C GLU A 926 -32.41 -14.97 6.27
N VAL A 927 -31.80 -14.66 5.13
CA VAL A 927 -30.54 -13.89 5.06
C VAL A 927 -30.73 -12.47 5.60
N ALA A 928 -31.80 -11.78 5.19
CA ALA A 928 -32.09 -10.42 5.58
C ALA A 928 -32.35 -10.32 7.09
N GLU A 929 -33.15 -11.22 7.65
CA GLU A 929 -33.42 -11.29 9.10
C GLU A 929 -32.14 -11.48 9.92
N ARG A 930 -31.19 -12.30 9.44
CA ARG A 930 -29.87 -12.48 10.10
C ARG A 930 -28.90 -11.32 9.88
N ALA A 931 -29.13 -10.51 8.85
CA ALA A 931 -28.35 -9.31 8.56
C ALA A 931 -28.77 -8.12 9.43
N GLU A 932 -29.93 -8.17 10.09
CA GLU A 932 -30.40 -7.10 10.96
C GLU A 932 -29.63 -7.07 12.29
N LEU A 933 -29.38 -5.86 12.81
CA LEU A 933 -28.79 -5.68 14.12
C LEU A 933 -29.83 -5.88 15.23
N GLN A 934 -29.58 -6.81 16.13
CA GLN A 934 -30.47 -7.21 17.20
C GLN A 934 -29.75 -7.20 18.56
N VAL A 935 -30.50 -6.84 19.60
CA VAL A 935 -30.07 -7.04 20.99
C VAL A 935 -30.03 -8.55 21.26
N THR A 936 -28.84 -9.04 21.59
CA THR A 936 -28.59 -10.47 21.83
C THR A 936 -28.82 -10.88 23.27
N THR A 937 -28.67 -9.94 24.21
CA THR A 937 -28.93 -10.17 25.63
C THR A 937 -29.42 -8.88 26.28
N ARG A 938 -30.40 -9.01 27.17
CA ARG A 938 -30.96 -7.93 27.99
C ARG A 938 -31.06 -8.40 29.43
N SER A 939 -30.51 -7.64 30.36
CA SER A 939 -30.63 -7.89 31.80
C SER A 939 -30.88 -6.59 32.56
N ILE A 940 -31.37 -6.74 33.80
CA ILE A 940 -31.55 -5.66 34.75
C ILE A 940 -30.79 -6.05 36.00
N ASP A 941 -29.98 -5.13 36.51
CA ASP A 941 -29.20 -5.30 37.73
C ASP A 941 -29.39 -4.10 38.66
N THR A 942 -29.18 -4.33 39.96
CA THR A 942 -29.32 -3.30 40.99
C THR A 942 -27.97 -3.02 41.63
N ARG A 943 -27.68 -1.73 41.85
CA ARG A 943 -26.49 -1.29 42.55
C ARG A 943 -26.49 -1.78 44.00
N ASP A 944 -25.38 -2.33 44.44
CA ASP A 944 -25.21 -2.76 45.83
C ASP A 944 -25.06 -1.56 46.80
N GLU A 945 -25.06 -1.84 48.09
CA GLU A 945 -24.93 -0.83 49.16
C GLU A 945 -23.60 -0.05 49.08
N SER A 946 -22.59 -0.59 48.39
CA SER A 946 -21.28 0.05 48.19
C SER A 946 -21.18 0.88 46.92
N GLY A 947 -22.28 1.00 46.16
CA GLY A 947 -22.33 1.78 44.93
C GLY A 947 -21.80 1.04 43.69
N ARG A 948 -21.76 -0.30 43.73
CA ARG A 948 -21.18 -1.14 42.68
C ARG A 948 -22.24 -1.95 41.95
N VAL A 949 -21.99 -2.24 40.68
CA VAL A 949 -22.75 -3.25 39.93
C VAL A 949 -21.78 -4.20 39.26
N ALA A 950 -22.04 -5.50 39.37
CA ALA A 950 -21.26 -6.53 38.71
C ALA A 950 -22.11 -7.34 37.74
N PHE A 951 -21.58 -7.59 36.54
CA PHE A 951 -22.23 -8.44 35.54
C PHE A 951 -21.17 -9.18 34.71
N THR A 952 -21.61 -10.17 33.93
CA THR A 952 -20.73 -10.95 33.05
C THR A 952 -21.17 -10.83 31.61
N ALA A 953 -20.20 -10.81 30.69
CA ALA A 953 -20.42 -10.89 29.25
C ALA A 953 -19.66 -12.09 28.68
N ASP A 954 -20.35 -12.92 27.89
CA ASP A 954 -19.73 -14.03 27.16
C ASP A 954 -19.24 -13.52 25.81
N LEU A 955 -17.97 -13.72 25.52
CA LEU A 955 -17.27 -13.23 24.34
C LEU A 955 -16.71 -14.41 23.55
N ALA A 956 -17.08 -14.51 22.27
CA ALA A 956 -16.57 -15.53 21.37
C ALA A 956 -15.16 -15.19 20.86
N GLY A 957 -14.37 -16.20 20.50
CA GLY A 957 -13.17 -15.99 19.69
C GLY A 957 -13.51 -15.32 18.36
N ASN A 958 -12.78 -14.27 17.98
CA ASN A 958 -13.16 -13.37 16.88
C ASN A 958 -14.59 -12.80 17.00
N GLY A 959 -15.01 -12.48 18.23
CA GLY A 959 -16.25 -11.76 18.52
C GLY A 959 -16.02 -10.35 19.08
N VAL A 960 -16.98 -9.46 18.82
CA VAL A 960 -17.13 -8.16 19.48
C VAL A 960 -18.43 -8.16 20.28
N ASN A 961 -18.39 -7.66 21.52
CA ASN A 961 -19.60 -7.32 22.27
C ASN A 961 -19.67 -5.80 22.47
N PHE A 962 -20.76 -5.19 22.03
CA PHE A 962 -21.10 -3.82 22.38
C PHE A 962 -22.16 -3.83 23.48
N VAL A 963 -21.82 -3.30 24.65
CA VAL A 963 -22.65 -3.31 25.85
C VAL A 963 -23.08 -1.88 26.16
N ILE A 964 -24.38 -1.65 26.29
CA ILE A 964 -24.96 -0.38 26.73
C ILE A 964 -25.52 -0.59 28.14
N VAL A 965 -25.01 0.19 29.08
CA VAL A 965 -25.47 0.24 30.47
C VAL A 965 -26.17 1.57 30.71
N ARG A 966 -27.44 1.55 31.06
CA ARG A 966 -28.26 2.76 31.22
C ARG A 966 -29.21 2.65 32.41
N PRO A 967 -29.74 3.74 32.98
CA PRO A 967 -30.77 3.65 33.99
C PRO A 967 -32.04 2.99 33.42
N VAL A 968 -32.72 2.18 34.23
CA VAL A 968 -34.06 1.70 33.87
C VAL A 968 -35.00 2.91 33.77
N PRO A 969 -35.75 3.09 32.68
CA PRO A 969 -36.71 4.19 32.58
C PRO A 969 -37.69 4.16 33.74
N GLU A 970 -37.96 5.30 34.38
CA GLU A 970 -39.07 5.39 35.32
C GLU A 970 -40.38 5.04 34.56
N PRO A 971 -41.27 4.22 35.14
CA PRO A 971 -42.56 3.98 34.51
C PRO A 971 -43.34 5.30 34.42
N ASP A 972 -43.72 5.67 33.19
CA ASP A 972 -44.56 6.85 32.88
C ASP A 972 -45.88 6.89 33.68
#